data_AF-A0A2Z6EUV4-F1
#
_entry.id   AF-A0A2Z6EUV4-F1
#
_cell.length_a   1.000
_cell.length_b   1.000
_cell.length_c   1.000
_cell.angle_alpha   90.00
_cell.angle_beta   90.00
_cell.angle_gamma   90.00
#
_symmetry.space_group_name_H-M   'P 1'
#
loop_
_entity.id
_entity.type
_entity.pdbx_description
1 polymer ?
#
loop_
_entity_poly.entity_id
_entity_poly.type
_entity_poly.pdbx_seq_one_letter_code
_entity_poly.pdbx_strand_id
1 'polypeptide(L)'
;MLSSISHYSIAVRESPKISLLSLPTELLTKIEDHLQILDLQNFSEALTMVTHKGDPVNFPAVKLKLLQQRVEPKYHQSVASSDEGLRAFALNQLQELWDSGKLDRVVEKPTLFWLLRLVGEQTIFGYLREKIQREPELKEKLLKWVERSKTEEVQEIAANALTILVKSGVQFNRADLRGIRVPGADLSFGVFDSAQLQGADLRKTTLQASWLREANLSGAKMTEVQFGEWPYLQEESAAHSCAYSPDGGNYAVGLWNGKISVYSTANWEKIHALDGHAHRVTSVVYSPNSEQIVSSDDQIIQLWDAQTGENLSTLRGYVGYPVYSHNSMKIVCMGPDHTICLSDMQTSQNSLILRGHTDWVLGVVYSPNGQQIASASMDGTVRLWDGQDGQCHRNLSGHTGSVASAAYSPNGRQIASVGADRTVRLWDTQNGRSLYILNGHTGSVESVAYSPNGQQIASVGGDMTLRLWDTRNGQSLYVLSGHTKTVRNVAYSPNGEQIASTSEDRTVRLWSAHNWQSLHASRGHTKSVESVAYSPNSKQIVSASSDHSVRVWDARSGQSLYALQGHTEWVLSAVYAPSGEQIASASGDNTVRVWDAQNGQCLHTLSGHTNLIMSVAYSPGSMQIASGSRDKTVRVWDAQNGQCLHTLRGHTEWVTSVVYAPSGERIASGGMDGTVCLWEARNGQRLHILRGHKKRVASVAYSPSGEQLASASWDRTVRVWDAQNGQCIQTLSGHRGSVTCMAYSPSGEQLASASADNTVRVWDTQNKQCLHTLSGHTKSVTCVAYSPNSEQLASASDDHTVRVWDAASGQCKAVIRDFGDCITSIAWQPSSEGNYLVTGCADHSVRIWQVQMGAPAQVNLCWSSTHAELNVSQTIVQNVQDLSLLNQRLLKQRGAFCGFA
;
A
#
# COMPACT_ATOMS: atom_id res chain seq x y z
N MET A 1 59.37 -45.73 14.24
CA MET A 1 58.32 -44.92 13.60
C MET A 1 57.10 -45.00 14.50
N LEU A 2 56.60 -43.87 15.03
CA LEU A 2 55.32 -43.74 15.78
C LEU A 2 55.23 -44.53 17.13
N SER A 3 54.42 -44.15 18.13
CA SER A 3 53.69 -42.89 18.39
C SER A 3 53.22 -42.76 19.86
N SER A 4 52.78 -41.54 20.22
CA SER A 4 51.82 -41.16 21.29
C SER A 4 52.16 -41.31 22.78
N ILE A 5 52.13 -40.19 23.52
CA ILE A 5 51.44 -39.95 24.81
C ILE A 5 51.59 -38.46 25.22
N SER A 6 50.54 -37.86 25.81
CA SER A 6 50.51 -36.52 26.47
C SER A 6 50.77 -35.28 25.56
N HIS A 7 50.33 -34.05 25.84
CA HIS A 7 49.95 -33.40 27.11
C HIS A 7 48.74 -32.44 26.99
N TYR A 8 48.11 -32.13 28.14
CA TYR A 8 47.27 -30.94 28.33
C TYR A 8 48.09 -29.83 29.00
N SER A 9 48.01 -28.59 28.52
CA SER A 9 48.37 -27.39 29.27
C SER A 9 47.60 -26.16 28.77
N ILE A 10 47.13 -25.32 29.70
CA ILE A 10 46.33 -24.12 29.36
C ILE A 10 47.28 -22.95 29.12
N ALA A 11 47.38 -22.49 27.87
CA ALA A 11 48.13 -21.30 27.51
C ALA A 11 47.21 -20.07 27.47
N VAL A 12 47.16 -19.30 28.56
CA VAL A 12 46.56 -17.96 28.55
C VAL A 12 47.44 -17.07 27.66
N ARG A 13 46.96 -16.73 26.45
CA ARG A 13 47.54 -15.63 25.68
C ARG A 13 47.01 -14.31 26.23
N GLU A 14 47.90 -13.54 26.85
CA GLU A 14 47.58 -12.16 27.23
C GLU A 14 47.21 -11.34 25.99
N SER A 15 46.11 -10.59 26.08
CA SER A 15 45.76 -9.58 25.08
C SER A 15 46.79 -8.45 25.10
N PRO A 16 47.37 -8.03 23.96
CA PRO A 16 48.34 -6.94 23.95
C PRO A 16 47.68 -5.64 24.41
N LYS A 17 48.14 -5.10 25.55
CA LYS A 17 47.75 -3.76 26.03
C LYS A 17 48.39 -2.69 25.14
N ILE A 18 47.76 -2.41 23.99
CA ILE A 18 48.14 -1.27 23.14
C ILE A 18 47.84 0.02 23.93
N SER A 19 48.91 0.74 24.28
CA SER A 19 48.79 2.05 24.94
C SER A 19 48.31 3.10 23.95
N LEU A 20 47.24 3.82 24.29
CA LEU A 20 46.61 4.83 23.42
C LEU A 20 47.47 6.11 23.19
N LEU A 21 48.68 6.17 23.75
CA LEU A 21 49.62 7.27 23.64
C LEU A 21 50.71 7.08 22.55
N SER A 22 50.70 5.96 21.81
CA SER A 22 51.75 5.64 20.82
C SER A 22 51.30 5.66 19.35
N LEU A 23 50.35 6.53 18.99
CA LEU A 23 50.07 6.85 17.59
C LEU A 23 50.97 8.02 17.15
N PRO A 24 51.71 7.92 16.03
CA PRO A 24 52.54 9.02 15.53
C PRO A 24 51.71 10.28 15.24
N THR A 25 52.27 11.46 15.49
CA THR A 25 51.57 12.74 15.32
C THR A 25 51.11 12.96 13.88
N GLU A 26 51.91 12.52 12.89
CA GLU A 26 51.57 12.54 11.46
C GLU A 26 50.36 11.66 11.09
N LEU A 27 50.02 10.69 11.94
CA LEU A 27 48.88 9.80 11.78
C LEU A 27 47.63 10.42 12.43
N LEU A 28 47.79 11.20 13.49
CA LEU A 28 46.74 12.04 14.06
C LEU A 28 46.33 13.16 13.08
N THR A 29 47.29 13.93 12.55
CA THR A 29 46.98 15.02 11.61
C THR A 29 46.31 14.51 10.33
N LYS A 30 46.74 13.35 9.79
CA LYS A 30 46.05 12.72 8.64
C LYS A 30 44.60 12.32 8.93
N ILE A 31 44.28 11.90 10.16
CA ILE A 31 42.91 11.62 10.57
C ILE A 31 42.10 12.91 10.69
N GLU A 32 42.71 13.98 11.21
CA GLU A 32 42.08 15.31 11.34
C GLU A 32 41.84 15.98 9.96
N ASP A 33 42.77 15.85 9.02
CA ASP A 33 42.64 16.34 7.64
C ASP A 33 41.53 15.59 6.88
N HIS A 34 41.41 14.27 7.04
CA HIS A 34 40.35 13.48 6.40
C HIS A 34 38.97 13.67 7.06
N LEU A 35 38.92 14.06 8.33
CA LEU A 35 37.66 14.39 9.03
C LEU A 35 36.99 15.69 8.54
N GLN A 36 37.68 16.52 7.75
CA GLN A 36 37.08 17.71 7.13
C GLN A 36 36.32 17.41 5.82
N ILE A 37 36.38 16.19 5.30
CA ILE A 37 35.78 15.82 4.02
C ILE A 37 34.33 15.37 4.22
N LEU A 38 33.41 16.02 3.49
CA LEU A 38 31.95 15.81 3.51
C LEU A 38 31.46 14.44 2.97
N ASP A 39 32.34 13.45 2.85
CA ASP A 39 32.09 12.18 2.16
C ASP A 39 32.25 10.98 3.10
N LEU A 40 31.11 10.36 3.42
CA LEU A 40 30.97 9.16 4.25
C LEU A 40 31.79 7.96 3.74
N GLN A 41 32.04 7.88 2.43
CA GLN A 41 32.73 6.74 1.83
C GLN A 41 34.22 6.75 2.19
N ASN A 42 34.88 7.92 2.10
CA ASN A 42 36.29 8.08 2.47
C ASN A 42 36.51 7.93 4.00
N PHE A 43 35.54 8.35 4.82
CA PHE A 43 35.61 8.15 6.27
C PHE A 43 35.56 6.67 6.68
N SER A 44 34.78 5.85 5.96
CA SER A 44 34.76 4.39 6.16
C SER A 44 36.13 3.77 5.89
N GLU A 45 36.80 4.16 4.79
CA GLU A 45 38.12 3.66 4.43
C GLU A 45 39.20 4.06 5.45
N ALA A 46 39.16 5.31 5.93
CA ALA A 46 40.05 5.80 6.98
C ALA A 46 39.93 4.97 8.28
N LEU A 47 38.72 4.54 8.65
CA LEU A 47 38.46 3.69 9.82
C LEU A 47 38.97 2.24 9.66
N THR A 48 39.29 1.79 8.44
CA THR A 48 39.94 0.50 8.17
C THR A 48 41.47 0.56 8.08
N MET A 49 42.05 1.69 7.65
CA MET A 49 43.48 1.79 7.31
C MET A 49 44.47 1.94 8.49
N VAL A 50 44.01 2.00 9.74
CA VAL A 50 44.87 2.38 10.89
C VAL A 50 45.74 1.23 11.45
N THR A 51 46.70 0.74 10.65
CA THR A 51 47.98 0.22 11.17
C THR A 51 49.16 0.62 10.28
N HIS A 52 50.36 0.75 10.87
CA HIS A 52 51.61 1.12 10.19
C HIS A 52 52.15 0.06 9.19
N LYS A 53 51.37 -0.96 8.82
CA LYS A 53 51.77 -2.00 7.84
C LYS A 53 50.75 -2.30 6.75
N GLY A 54 49.58 -1.65 6.75
CA GLY A 54 48.51 -1.93 5.79
C GLY A 54 47.67 -3.17 6.10
N ASP A 55 47.96 -3.89 7.19
CA ASP A 55 47.08 -4.93 7.72
C ASP A 55 45.84 -4.27 8.37
N PRO A 56 44.60 -4.62 7.98
CA PRO A 56 43.39 -4.02 8.52
C PRO A 56 43.12 -4.48 9.97
N VAL A 57 42.62 -3.57 10.80
CA VAL A 57 42.23 -3.89 12.20
C VAL A 57 40.92 -4.67 12.23
N ASN A 58 40.99 -5.98 11.99
CA ASN A 58 39.87 -6.94 12.07
C ASN A 58 39.41 -7.23 13.52
N PHE A 59 39.37 -6.20 14.38
CA PHE A 59 38.88 -6.28 15.76
C PHE A 59 37.74 -5.26 15.99
N PRO A 60 36.48 -5.61 15.68
CA PRO A 60 35.32 -4.72 15.79
C PRO A 60 35.13 -4.12 17.19
N ALA A 61 35.53 -4.81 18.26
CA ALA A 61 35.52 -4.27 19.62
C ALA A 61 36.41 -3.02 19.81
N VAL A 62 37.47 -2.86 19.01
CA VAL A 62 38.33 -1.67 19.01
C VAL A 62 37.66 -0.53 18.24
N LYS A 63 37.09 -0.80 17.05
CA LYS A 63 36.29 0.18 16.29
C LYS A 63 35.15 0.75 17.14
N LEU A 64 34.43 -0.12 17.86
CA LEU A 64 33.33 0.28 18.74
C LEU A 64 33.76 1.29 19.81
N LYS A 65 34.94 1.09 20.41
CA LYS A 65 35.49 1.97 21.44
C LYS A 65 36.00 3.31 20.87
N LEU A 66 36.48 3.32 19.63
CA LEU A 66 36.85 4.56 18.93
C LEU A 66 35.61 5.39 18.58
N LEU A 67 34.54 4.76 18.10
CA LEU A 67 33.24 5.42 17.88
C LEU A 67 32.73 6.10 19.16
N GLN A 68 32.73 5.39 20.29
CA GLN A 68 32.34 5.93 21.61
C GLN A 68 33.09 7.19 22.05
N GLN A 69 34.36 7.32 21.64
CA GLN A 69 35.29 8.31 22.21
C GLN A 69 35.63 9.48 21.28
N ARG A 70 35.45 9.35 19.96
CA ARG A 70 36.00 10.30 18.97
C ARG A 70 35.04 10.73 17.86
N VAL A 71 33.85 10.16 17.76
CA VAL A 71 32.84 10.56 16.77
C VAL A 71 31.68 11.24 17.49
N GLU A 72 31.08 12.28 16.90
CA GLU A 72 29.88 12.89 17.48
C GLU A 72 28.70 11.89 17.47
N PRO A 73 27.87 11.84 18.54
CA PRO A 73 26.76 10.88 18.66
C PRO A 73 25.80 10.87 17.45
N LYS A 74 25.61 12.01 16.78
CA LYS A 74 24.73 12.16 15.61
C LYS A 74 25.17 11.33 14.40
N TYR A 75 26.45 10.94 14.30
CA TYR A 75 26.97 10.11 13.21
C TYR A 75 27.11 8.62 13.58
N HIS A 76 27.06 8.27 14.87
CA HIS A 76 27.33 6.91 15.37
C HIS A 76 26.48 5.84 14.66
N GLN A 77 25.18 6.08 14.51
CA GLN A 77 24.25 5.13 13.89
C GLN A 77 24.50 4.97 12.38
N SER A 78 24.84 6.06 11.68
CA SER A 78 25.16 6.00 10.24
C SER A 78 26.43 5.16 10.00
N VAL A 79 27.50 5.45 10.74
CA VAL A 79 28.79 4.73 10.61
C VAL A 79 28.69 3.27 11.10
N ALA A 80 27.90 2.99 12.14
CA ALA A 80 27.67 1.62 12.59
C ALA A 80 26.80 0.80 11.62
N SER A 81 25.90 1.45 10.86
CA SER A 81 25.05 0.79 9.86
C SER A 81 25.82 0.39 8.59
N SER A 82 26.84 1.16 8.20
CA SER A 82 27.69 0.80 7.06
C SER A 82 28.72 -0.29 7.38
N ASP A 83 29.31 -0.28 8.59
CA ASP A 83 30.34 -1.24 8.98
C ASP A 83 29.80 -2.69 9.12
N GLU A 84 30.15 -3.55 8.16
CA GLU A 84 29.79 -4.97 8.16
C GLU A 84 30.51 -5.78 9.25
N GLY A 85 31.69 -5.34 9.69
CA GLY A 85 32.45 -5.99 10.76
C GLY A 85 31.81 -5.78 12.14
N LEU A 86 31.26 -4.60 12.42
CA LEU A 86 30.46 -4.34 13.62
C LEU A 86 29.15 -5.15 13.61
N ARG A 87 28.49 -5.27 12.46
CA ARG A 87 27.30 -6.12 12.25
C ARG A 87 27.60 -7.60 12.51
N ALA A 88 28.61 -8.16 11.85
CA ALA A 88 29.01 -9.55 12.03
C ALA A 88 29.45 -9.85 13.47
N PHE A 89 30.19 -8.94 14.12
CA PHE A 89 30.58 -9.09 15.52
C PHE A 89 29.39 -9.11 16.49
N ALA A 90 28.42 -8.20 16.30
CA ALA A 90 27.21 -8.17 17.11
C ALA A 90 26.40 -9.47 16.97
N LEU A 91 26.22 -9.94 15.73
CA LEU A 91 25.49 -11.17 15.43
C LEU A 91 26.20 -12.42 15.99
N ASN A 92 27.52 -12.54 15.83
CA ASN A 92 28.31 -13.64 16.38
C ASN A 92 28.26 -13.67 17.91
N GLN A 93 28.34 -12.50 18.58
CA GLN A 93 28.23 -12.43 20.04
C GLN A 93 26.82 -12.77 20.56
N LEU A 94 25.76 -12.53 19.78
CA LEU A 94 24.42 -13.04 20.09
C LEU A 94 24.33 -14.55 19.87
N GLN A 95 24.95 -15.10 18.82
CA GLN A 95 25.02 -16.54 18.56
C GLN A 95 25.74 -17.29 19.68
N GLU A 96 26.94 -16.85 20.08
CA GLU A 96 27.68 -17.41 21.22
C GLU A 96 26.87 -17.39 22.54
N LEU A 97 26.09 -16.34 22.78
CA LEU A 97 25.24 -16.23 23.98
C LEU A 97 23.98 -17.10 23.90
N TRP A 98 23.41 -17.30 22.72
CA TRP A 98 22.30 -18.23 22.51
C TRP A 98 22.76 -19.69 22.64
N ASP A 99 23.81 -20.09 21.92
CA ASP A 99 24.33 -21.46 21.90
C ASP A 99 24.87 -21.89 23.28
N SER A 100 25.18 -20.93 24.15
CA SER A 100 25.57 -21.18 25.56
C SER A 100 24.45 -20.95 26.59
N GLY A 101 23.20 -20.77 26.15
CA GLY A 101 21.98 -20.68 26.99
C GLY A 101 21.87 -19.43 27.85
N LYS A 102 22.46 -18.32 27.42
CA LYS A 102 22.71 -17.08 28.21
C LYS A 102 22.31 -15.80 27.46
N LEU A 103 21.36 -15.89 26.52
CA LEU A 103 20.87 -14.72 25.78
C LEU A 103 20.13 -13.71 26.69
N ASP A 104 19.59 -14.18 27.82
CA ASP A 104 19.09 -13.32 28.89
C ASP A 104 20.17 -12.37 29.45
N ARG A 105 21.44 -12.79 29.50
CA ARG A 105 22.56 -11.95 29.96
C ARG A 105 23.00 -10.85 28.97
N VAL A 106 22.31 -10.68 27.84
CA VAL A 106 22.55 -9.53 26.94
C VAL A 106 22.21 -8.21 27.64
N VAL A 107 21.16 -8.17 28.47
CA VAL A 107 20.78 -6.95 29.21
C VAL A 107 21.78 -6.56 30.30
N GLU A 108 22.58 -7.54 30.77
CA GLU A 108 23.66 -7.39 31.76
C GLU A 108 25.00 -6.96 31.12
N LYS A 109 25.07 -6.79 29.79
CA LYS A 109 26.28 -6.39 29.05
C LYS A 109 26.08 -5.01 28.37
N PRO A 110 26.33 -3.88 29.06
CA PRO A 110 26.12 -2.54 28.48
C PRO A 110 26.85 -2.29 27.16
N THR A 111 28.07 -2.82 27.00
CA THR A 111 28.84 -2.70 25.75
C THR A 111 28.22 -3.47 24.58
N LEU A 112 27.62 -4.62 24.83
CA LEU A 112 26.90 -5.40 23.82
C LEU A 112 25.54 -4.73 23.51
N PHE A 113 24.78 -4.32 24.53
CA PHE A 113 23.51 -3.63 24.29
C PHE A 113 23.68 -2.31 23.53
N TRP A 114 24.72 -1.52 23.83
CA TRP A 114 25.02 -0.29 23.11
C TRP A 114 25.40 -0.54 21.65
N LEU A 115 26.16 -1.62 21.37
CA LEU A 115 26.42 -2.10 20.01
C LEU A 115 25.11 -2.47 19.29
N LEU A 116 24.20 -3.22 19.93
CA LEU A 116 22.90 -3.58 19.33
C LEU A 116 22.05 -2.33 19.01
N ARG A 117 22.05 -1.33 19.90
CA ARG A 117 21.34 -0.05 19.70
C ARG A 117 21.90 0.75 18.52
N LEU A 118 23.22 0.81 18.36
CA LEU A 118 23.85 1.53 17.24
C LEU A 118 23.70 0.83 15.90
N VAL A 119 23.89 -0.49 15.87
CA VAL A 119 23.95 -1.23 14.61
C VAL A 119 22.58 -1.25 13.92
N GLY A 120 21.48 -1.26 14.68
CA GLY A 120 20.13 -0.93 14.19
C GLY A 120 19.55 -1.85 13.10
N GLU A 121 20.24 -2.94 12.76
CA GLU A 121 20.03 -3.67 11.50
C GLU A 121 19.00 -4.81 11.64
N GLN A 122 18.24 -5.06 10.57
CA GLN A 122 17.11 -6.00 10.62
C GLN A 122 17.54 -7.45 10.84
N THR A 123 18.77 -7.85 10.48
CA THR A 123 19.31 -9.17 10.81
C THR A 123 19.40 -9.40 12.32
N ILE A 124 19.81 -8.39 13.09
CA ILE A 124 19.98 -8.47 14.54
C ILE A 124 18.63 -8.49 15.27
N PHE A 125 17.70 -7.60 14.91
CA PHE A 125 16.36 -7.61 15.51
C PHE A 125 15.53 -8.81 15.04
N GLY A 126 15.74 -9.29 13.81
CA GLY A 126 15.18 -10.54 13.32
C GLY A 126 15.67 -11.76 14.11
N TYR A 127 16.97 -11.82 14.40
CA TYR A 127 17.56 -12.84 15.27
C TYR A 127 16.95 -12.80 16.68
N LEU A 128 16.92 -11.63 17.34
CA LEU A 128 16.35 -11.49 18.68
C LEU A 128 14.85 -11.85 18.72
N ARG A 129 14.07 -11.45 17.71
CA ARG A 129 12.67 -11.87 17.52
C ARG A 129 12.55 -13.39 17.42
N GLU A 130 13.34 -14.02 16.55
CA GLU A 130 13.31 -15.48 16.36
C GLU A 130 13.58 -16.20 17.68
N LYS A 131 14.57 -15.73 18.45
CA LYS A 131 14.94 -16.34 19.75
C LYS A 131 13.84 -16.18 20.80
N ILE A 132 13.26 -14.98 20.93
CA ILE A 132 12.15 -14.71 21.87
C ILE A 132 10.84 -15.39 21.46
N GLN A 133 10.67 -15.76 20.18
CA GLN A 133 9.57 -16.62 19.73
C GLN A 133 9.83 -18.11 19.98
N ARG A 134 11.09 -18.58 19.85
CA ARG A 134 11.49 -19.97 20.13
C ARG A 134 11.54 -20.32 21.62
N GLU A 135 11.88 -19.36 22.48
CA GLU A 135 11.98 -19.55 23.95
C GLU A 135 11.03 -18.60 24.72
N PRO A 136 9.80 -19.05 25.08
CA PRO A 136 8.88 -18.25 25.90
C PRO A 136 9.45 -17.87 27.27
N GLU A 137 10.30 -18.71 27.87
CA GLU A 137 10.97 -18.41 29.15
C GLU A 137 11.86 -17.17 29.07
N LEU A 138 12.52 -16.92 27.93
CA LEU A 138 13.34 -15.73 27.71
C LEU A 138 12.48 -14.46 27.75
N LYS A 139 11.29 -14.49 27.14
CA LYS A 139 10.31 -13.41 27.23
C LYS A 139 9.90 -13.11 28.67
N GLU A 140 9.62 -14.15 29.46
CA GLU A 140 9.28 -13.98 30.88
C GLU A 140 10.43 -13.43 31.71
N LYS A 141 11.67 -13.92 31.51
CA LYS A 141 12.87 -13.41 32.20
C LYS A 141 13.08 -11.92 31.94
N LEU A 142 12.92 -11.49 30.69
CA LEU A 142 13.03 -10.07 30.30
C LEU A 142 11.89 -9.24 30.92
N LEU A 143 10.65 -9.73 30.91
CA LEU A 143 9.52 -9.06 31.58
C LEU A 143 9.74 -8.94 33.10
N LYS A 144 10.32 -9.96 33.74
CA LYS A 144 10.68 -9.92 35.18
C LYS A 144 11.70 -8.81 35.50
N TRP A 145 12.62 -8.47 34.60
CA TRP A 145 13.49 -7.30 34.76
C TRP A 145 12.73 -5.96 34.63
N VAL A 146 11.79 -5.86 33.71
CA VAL A 146 10.93 -4.66 33.56
C VAL A 146 10.04 -4.46 34.79
N GLU A 147 9.43 -5.52 35.31
CA GLU A 147 8.62 -5.47 36.54
C GLU A 147 9.45 -5.07 37.77
N ARG A 148 10.65 -5.67 37.96
CA ARG A 148 11.55 -5.29 39.06
C ARG A 148 11.95 -3.82 39.04
N SER A 149 11.94 -3.15 37.88
CA SER A 149 12.20 -1.70 37.81
C SER A 149 11.23 -0.85 38.64
N LYS A 150 10.00 -1.34 38.89
CA LYS A 150 8.98 -0.63 39.69
C LYS A 150 9.42 -0.43 41.15
N THR A 151 10.31 -1.28 41.67
CA THR A 151 10.77 -1.27 43.07
C THR A 151 12.29 -1.18 43.22
N GLU A 152 13.05 -1.92 42.41
CA GLU A 152 14.52 -2.06 42.52
C GLU A 152 15.30 -1.11 41.59
N GLU A 153 16.54 -0.79 41.97
CA GLU A 153 17.47 0.00 41.16
C GLU A 153 18.13 -0.86 40.06
N VAL A 154 17.31 -1.23 39.08
CA VAL A 154 17.69 -2.04 37.91
C VAL A 154 17.41 -1.31 36.59
N GLN A 155 17.37 0.03 36.61
CA GLN A 155 16.81 0.88 35.55
C GLN A 155 17.47 0.65 34.19
N GLU A 156 18.80 0.52 34.11
CA GLU A 156 19.50 0.23 32.85
C GLU A 156 19.14 -1.17 32.33
N ILE A 157 19.15 -2.18 33.18
CA ILE A 157 18.83 -3.58 32.83
C ILE A 157 17.37 -3.67 32.36
N ALA A 158 16.46 -2.95 33.01
CA ALA A 158 15.05 -2.87 32.64
C ALA A 158 14.80 -2.09 31.34
N ALA A 159 15.51 -0.98 31.11
CA ALA A 159 15.47 -0.25 29.85
C ALA A 159 16.00 -1.11 28.69
N ASN A 160 17.07 -1.85 28.92
CA ASN A 160 17.63 -2.82 27.97
C ASN A 160 16.61 -3.95 27.70
N ALA A 161 16.00 -4.52 28.74
CA ALA A 161 15.02 -5.59 28.63
C ALA A 161 13.75 -5.15 27.89
N LEU A 162 13.19 -3.99 28.22
CA LEU A 162 12.00 -3.45 27.54
C LEU A 162 12.32 -3.10 26.08
N THR A 163 13.50 -2.55 25.79
CA THR A 163 13.95 -2.32 24.41
C THR A 163 14.05 -3.64 23.64
N ILE A 164 14.67 -4.68 24.19
CA ILE A 164 14.76 -5.99 23.53
C ILE A 164 13.35 -6.57 23.28
N LEU A 165 12.44 -6.50 24.25
CA LEU A 165 11.05 -6.96 24.09
C LEU A 165 10.33 -6.19 22.96
N VAL A 166 10.37 -4.85 22.98
CA VAL A 166 9.74 -4.00 21.96
C VAL A 166 10.33 -4.25 20.57
N LYS A 167 11.66 -4.24 20.41
CA LYS A 167 12.32 -4.46 19.11
C LYS A 167 12.13 -5.88 18.57
N SER A 168 11.96 -6.86 19.46
CA SER A 168 11.58 -8.23 19.07
C SER A 168 10.11 -8.33 18.61
N GLY A 169 9.29 -7.29 18.82
CA GLY A 169 7.88 -7.24 18.44
C GLY A 169 6.92 -7.73 19.52
N VAL A 170 7.31 -7.70 20.80
CA VAL A 170 6.37 -7.91 21.91
C VAL A 170 5.47 -6.68 22.02
N GLN A 171 4.18 -6.87 21.81
CA GLN A 171 3.14 -5.85 21.99
C GLN A 171 2.72 -5.80 23.46
N PHE A 172 2.40 -4.61 23.94
CA PHE A 172 2.03 -4.30 25.33
C PHE A 172 0.56 -3.84 25.44
N ASN A 173 -0.29 -4.37 24.56
CA ASN A 173 -1.72 -4.05 24.52
C ASN A 173 -2.36 -4.41 25.86
N ARG A 174 -3.04 -3.44 26.51
CA ARG A 174 -3.63 -3.54 27.85
C ARG A 174 -2.64 -3.90 28.98
N ALA A 175 -1.32 -3.75 28.75
CA ALA A 175 -0.32 -4.08 29.77
C ALA A 175 -0.32 -3.08 30.93
N ASP A 176 -0.04 -3.59 32.14
CA ASP A 176 0.12 -2.78 33.35
C ASP A 176 1.58 -2.39 33.57
N LEU A 177 1.99 -1.30 32.91
CA LEU A 177 3.32 -0.71 32.96
C LEU A 177 3.37 0.48 33.94
N ARG A 178 2.45 0.57 34.91
CA ARG A 178 2.40 1.66 35.88
C ARG A 178 3.66 1.68 36.74
N GLY A 179 4.28 2.87 36.87
CA GLY A 179 5.47 3.09 37.68
C GLY A 179 6.76 2.40 37.22
N ILE A 180 6.85 1.86 35.99
CA ILE A 180 8.12 1.30 35.49
C ILE A 180 9.21 2.39 35.41
N ARG A 181 10.48 2.00 35.59
CA ARG A 181 11.63 2.90 35.52
C ARG A 181 12.60 2.45 34.42
N VAL A 182 12.42 3.02 33.23
CA VAL A 182 13.10 2.60 31.98
C VAL A 182 13.72 3.78 31.20
N PRO A 183 14.43 4.72 31.86
CA PRO A 183 15.01 5.88 31.20
C PRO A 183 15.99 5.47 30.09
N GLY A 184 15.98 6.20 28.98
CA GLY A 184 16.85 5.95 27.83
C GLY A 184 16.46 4.75 26.96
N ALA A 185 15.42 3.99 27.29
CA ALA A 185 14.93 2.87 26.47
C ALA A 185 14.48 3.33 25.06
N ASP A 186 14.71 2.49 24.07
CA ASP A 186 14.21 2.70 22.71
C ASP A 186 12.90 1.91 22.51
N LEU A 187 11.79 2.63 22.68
CA LEU A 187 10.41 2.12 22.57
C LEU A 187 9.82 2.37 21.17
N SER A 188 10.63 2.84 20.22
CA SER A 188 10.20 3.17 18.85
C SER A 188 9.67 1.93 18.13
N PHE A 189 8.59 2.10 17.37
CA PHE A 189 7.76 1.03 16.78
C PHE A 189 7.05 0.10 17.79
N GLY A 190 7.05 0.43 19.08
CA GLY A 190 6.32 -0.32 20.11
C GLY A 190 4.80 -0.08 20.05
N VAL A 191 4.03 -1.12 20.39
CA VAL A 191 2.57 -1.08 20.42
C VAL A 191 2.08 -1.18 21.86
N PHE A 192 1.33 -0.16 22.28
CA PHE A 192 0.87 0.05 23.66
C PHE A 192 -0.65 0.32 23.70
N ASP A 193 -1.44 -0.41 22.89
CA ASP A 193 -2.89 -0.19 22.74
C ASP A 193 -3.64 -0.34 24.08
N SER A 194 -4.32 0.70 24.53
CA SER A 194 -4.94 0.82 25.86
C SER A 194 -3.99 0.56 27.06
N ALA A 195 -2.66 0.72 26.90
CA ALA A 195 -1.68 0.40 27.94
C ALA A 195 -1.66 1.41 29.10
N GLN A 196 -1.35 0.93 30.29
CA GLN A 196 -1.35 1.72 31.52
C GLN A 196 0.09 2.09 31.90
N LEU A 197 0.50 3.35 31.65
CA LEU A 197 1.86 3.86 31.80
C LEU A 197 1.96 4.98 32.86
N GLN A 198 0.96 5.09 33.74
CA GLN A 198 0.86 6.16 34.73
C GLN A 198 2.07 6.15 35.68
N GLY A 199 2.65 7.33 35.91
CA GLY A 199 3.82 7.51 36.78
C GLY A 199 5.13 6.87 36.28
N ALA A 200 5.20 6.39 35.03
CA ALA A 200 6.41 5.78 34.48
C ALA A 200 7.55 6.81 34.30
N ASP A 201 8.79 6.37 34.52
CA ASP A 201 9.99 7.15 34.21
C ASP A 201 10.48 6.82 32.80
N LEU A 202 10.13 7.70 31.86
CA LEU A 202 10.39 7.62 30.42
C LEU A 202 11.42 8.68 29.97
N ARG A 203 12.23 9.23 30.88
CA ARG A 203 13.23 10.26 30.53
C ARG A 203 14.19 9.75 29.46
N LYS A 204 14.46 10.55 28.44
CA LYS A 204 15.33 10.22 27.29
C LYS A 204 14.87 8.99 26.47
N THR A 205 13.64 8.49 26.62
CA THR A 205 13.17 7.38 25.77
C THR A 205 12.82 7.86 24.36
N THR A 206 13.10 7.03 23.37
CA THR A 206 12.62 7.25 21.99
C THR A 206 11.30 6.52 21.80
N LEU A 207 10.26 7.25 21.37
CA LEU A 207 8.90 6.77 21.11
C LEU A 207 8.50 6.96 19.64
N GLN A 208 9.48 7.03 18.74
CA GLN A 208 9.28 7.28 17.31
C GLN A 208 8.39 6.21 16.68
N ALA A 209 7.37 6.63 15.92
CA ALA A 209 6.40 5.76 15.28
C ALA A 209 5.78 4.69 16.21
N SER A 210 5.62 5.01 17.50
CA SER A 210 4.95 4.14 18.47
C SER A 210 3.43 4.30 18.40
N TRP A 211 2.73 3.24 18.83
CA TRP A 211 1.28 3.21 18.89
C TRP A 211 0.82 3.33 20.34
N LEU A 212 0.28 4.50 20.70
CA LEU A 212 -0.13 4.89 22.05
C LEU A 212 -1.67 5.03 22.17
N ARG A 213 -2.44 4.50 21.21
CA ARG A 213 -3.91 4.65 21.23
C ARG A 213 -4.50 4.18 22.55
N GLU A 214 -5.41 4.97 23.12
CA GLU A 214 -6.03 4.77 24.46
C GLU A 214 -5.02 4.61 25.63
N ALA A 215 -3.72 4.78 25.41
CA ALA A 215 -2.72 4.61 26.46
C ALA A 215 -2.80 5.76 27.48
N ASN A 216 -2.44 5.48 28.72
CA ASN A 216 -2.53 6.46 29.80
C ASN A 216 -1.13 6.80 30.36
N LEU A 217 -0.61 7.96 29.94
CA LEU A 217 0.71 8.50 30.31
C LEU A 217 0.64 9.44 31.54
N SER A 218 -0.47 9.46 32.28
CA SER A 218 -0.69 10.46 33.34
C SER A 218 0.39 10.42 34.42
N GLY A 219 1.00 11.58 34.71
CA GLY A 219 2.09 11.71 35.68
C GLY A 219 3.44 11.09 35.26
N ALA A 220 3.61 10.68 34.00
CA ALA A 220 4.88 10.16 33.50
C ALA A 220 5.97 11.26 33.43
N LYS A 221 7.24 10.85 33.53
CA LYS A 221 8.40 11.74 33.37
C LYS A 221 8.94 11.65 31.95
N MET A 222 8.91 12.76 31.21
CA MET A 222 9.17 12.77 29.76
C MET A 222 10.23 13.81 29.34
N THR A 223 11.11 14.19 30.26
CA THR A 223 12.33 14.99 30.00
C THR A 223 13.11 14.37 28.83
N GLU A 224 13.41 15.17 27.80
CA GLU A 224 14.15 14.76 26.58
C GLU A 224 13.53 13.56 25.79
N VAL A 225 12.22 13.29 25.92
CA VAL A 225 11.56 12.26 25.08
C VAL A 225 11.56 12.67 23.60
N GLN A 226 11.88 11.70 22.74
CA GLN A 226 11.99 11.88 21.29
C GLN A 226 10.85 11.15 20.57
N PHE A 227 10.01 11.90 19.85
CA PHE A 227 8.94 11.36 19.01
C PHE A 227 9.30 11.27 17.51
N GLY A 228 10.36 11.96 17.08
CA GLY A 228 10.87 11.87 15.70
C GLY A 228 10.10 12.66 14.63
N GLU A 229 9.06 13.41 15.01
CA GLU A 229 8.19 14.17 14.10
C GLU A 229 8.16 15.68 14.45
N TRP A 230 7.78 16.51 13.49
CA TRP A 230 7.69 17.97 13.61
C TRP A 230 6.25 18.46 13.33
N PRO A 231 5.79 19.56 13.97
CA PRO A 231 4.48 20.15 13.72
C PRO A 231 4.42 20.87 12.35
N TYR A 232 3.24 20.86 11.73
CA TYR A 232 2.99 21.45 10.40
C TYR A 232 2.24 22.80 10.47
N LEU A 233 2.32 23.60 9.40
CA LEU A 233 1.49 24.78 9.19
C LEU A 233 0.11 24.37 8.64
N GLN A 234 -0.95 24.95 9.19
CA GLN A 234 -2.33 24.61 8.83
C GLN A 234 -2.94 25.69 7.95
N GLU A 235 -3.37 25.30 6.75
CA GLU A 235 -4.05 26.17 5.79
C GLU A 235 -5.56 25.85 5.67
N GLU A 236 -6.32 26.81 5.16
CA GLU A 236 -7.78 26.65 4.92
C GLU A 236 -8.12 25.81 3.68
N SER A 237 -7.13 25.52 2.83
CA SER A 237 -7.26 24.63 1.67
C SER A 237 -5.90 23.99 1.33
N ALA A 238 -5.88 23.02 0.42
CA ALA A 238 -4.64 22.35 0.04
C ALA A 238 -3.70 23.31 -0.71
N ALA A 239 -2.43 23.34 -0.30
CA ALA A 239 -1.36 24.00 -1.05
C ALA A 239 -1.14 23.26 -2.37
N HIS A 240 -1.32 23.95 -3.50
CA HIS A 240 -1.23 23.35 -4.84
C HIS A 240 0.03 23.81 -5.60
N SER A 241 0.46 25.06 -5.37
CA SER A 241 1.69 25.64 -5.90
C SER A 241 2.32 26.53 -4.83
N CYS A 242 3.64 26.66 -4.82
CA CYS A 242 4.33 27.57 -3.92
C CYS A 242 5.63 28.11 -4.52
N ALA A 243 5.95 29.36 -4.20
CA ALA A 243 7.18 30.01 -4.61
C ALA A 243 7.74 30.85 -3.46
N TYR A 244 9.05 30.77 -3.25
CA TYR A 244 9.77 31.85 -2.56
C TYR A 244 9.93 33.02 -3.53
N SER A 245 9.95 34.25 -3.00
CA SER A 245 10.47 35.39 -3.75
C SER A 245 11.95 35.15 -4.11
N PRO A 246 12.46 35.64 -5.26
CA PRO A 246 13.87 35.54 -5.64
C PRO A 246 14.89 36.05 -4.58
N ASP A 247 14.45 36.95 -3.69
CA ASP A 247 15.20 37.46 -2.53
C ASP A 247 15.09 36.60 -1.24
N GLY A 248 14.20 35.61 -1.21
CA GLY A 248 13.96 34.71 -0.07
C GLY A 248 13.16 35.30 1.10
N GLY A 249 12.73 36.56 1.04
CA GLY A 249 12.02 37.23 2.13
C GLY A 249 10.59 36.73 2.36
N ASN A 250 9.90 36.31 1.29
CA ASN A 250 8.49 35.91 1.32
C ASN A 250 8.30 34.50 0.77
N TYR A 251 7.28 33.80 1.28
CA TYR A 251 6.84 32.49 0.78
C TYR A 251 5.36 32.55 0.38
N ALA A 252 5.07 32.50 -0.91
CA ALA A 252 3.73 32.52 -1.47
C ALA A 252 3.22 31.10 -1.71
N VAL A 253 1.97 30.83 -1.32
CA VAL A 253 1.30 29.53 -1.43
C VAL A 253 -0.03 29.71 -2.15
N GLY A 254 -0.13 29.18 -3.38
CA GLY A 254 -1.37 29.07 -4.13
C GLY A 254 -2.22 27.93 -3.61
N LEU A 255 -3.46 28.24 -3.21
CA LEU A 255 -4.37 27.33 -2.51
C LEU A 255 -5.47 26.79 -3.44
N TRP A 256 -5.97 25.61 -3.10
CA TRP A 256 -7.05 24.91 -3.83
C TRP A 256 -8.40 25.64 -3.84
N ASN A 257 -8.57 26.70 -3.04
CA ASN A 257 -9.76 27.54 -3.00
C ASN A 257 -9.64 28.85 -3.81
N GLY A 258 -8.56 29.05 -4.57
CA GLY A 258 -8.34 30.24 -5.40
C GLY A 258 -7.62 31.39 -4.69
N LYS A 259 -7.29 31.25 -3.41
CA LYS A 259 -6.46 32.24 -2.71
C LYS A 259 -4.98 32.00 -2.91
N ILE A 260 -4.19 33.06 -2.75
CA ILE A 260 -2.73 32.97 -2.58
C ILE A 260 -2.39 33.52 -1.20
N SER A 261 -1.87 32.69 -0.31
CA SER A 261 -1.43 33.12 1.02
C SER A 261 0.07 33.38 1.02
N VAL A 262 0.50 34.56 1.48
CA VAL A 262 1.91 34.96 1.53
C VAL A 262 2.36 35.00 2.99
N TYR A 263 3.46 34.31 3.31
CA TYR A 263 4.00 34.15 4.66
C TYR A 263 5.36 34.83 4.84
N SER A 264 5.63 35.31 6.05
CA SER A 264 6.97 35.72 6.47
C SER A 264 7.79 34.50 6.85
N THR A 265 8.97 34.35 6.24
CA THR A 265 9.90 33.25 6.52
C THR A 265 10.57 33.36 7.89
N ALA A 266 10.47 34.52 8.56
CA ALA A 266 11.09 34.78 9.86
C ALA A 266 10.32 34.21 11.06
N ASN A 267 8.98 34.14 10.98
CA ASN A 267 8.13 33.68 12.09
C ASN A 267 6.95 32.77 11.66
N TRP A 268 6.75 32.55 10.36
CA TRP A 268 5.64 31.79 9.77
C TRP A 268 4.24 32.36 10.05
N GLU A 269 4.14 33.67 10.29
CA GLU A 269 2.87 34.40 10.27
C GLU A 269 2.47 34.79 8.83
N LYS A 270 1.17 34.85 8.58
CA LYS A 270 0.59 35.16 7.26
C LYS A 270 0.50 36.68 7.07
N ILE A 271 1.15 37.19 6.03
CA ILE A 271 1.22 38.62 5.67
C ILE A 271 0.01 39.03 4.84
N HIS A 272 -0.27 38.28 3.76
CA HIS A 272 -1.34 38.59 2.80
C HIS A 272 -2.16 37.35 2.44
N ALA A 273 -3.40 37.59 2.01
CA ALA A 273 -4.21 36.66 1.24
C ALA A 273 -4.71 37.40 -0.01
N LEU A 274 -4.33 36.92 -1.20
CA LEU A 274 -4.78 37.48 -2.48
C LEU A 274 -6.01 36.71 -2.95
N ASP A 275 -7.09 37.44 -3.24
CA ASP A 275 -8.40 36.91 -3.66
C ASP A 275 -8.72 37.38 -5.09
N GLY A 276 -8.85 36.45 -6.05
CA GLY A 276 -9.20 36.81 -7.45
C GLY A 276 -9.42 35.64 -8.40
N HIS A 277 -8.80 34.49 -8.14
CA HIS A 277 -9.11 33.25 -8.84
C HIS A 277 -10.40 32.63 -8.30
N ALA A 278 -11.27 32.17 -9.21
CA ALA A 278 -12.54 31.53 -8.85
C ALA A 278 -12.40 30.02 -8.66
N HIS A 279 -11.26 29.46 -9.06
CA HIS A 279 -10.90 28.05 -8.95
C HIS A 279 -9.51 27.93 -8.31
N ARG A 280 -9.07 26.71 -7.99
CA ARG A 280 -7.74 26.42 -7.43
C ARG A 280 -6.61 27.16 -8.15
N VAL A 281 -5.65 27.70 -7.40
CA VAL A 281 -4.46 28.30 -8.01
C VAL A 281 -3.52 27.18 -8.47
N THR A 282 -3.44 26.95 -9.78
CA THR A 282 -2.68 25.86 -10.41
C THR A 282 -1.18 26.16 -10.53
N SER A 283 -0.80 27.45 -10.54
CA SER A 283 0.58 27.91 -10.52
C SER A 283 0.68 29.27 -9.83
N VAL A 284 1.76 29.50 -9.09
CA VAL A 284 2.18 30.82 -8.57
C VAL A 284 3.66 30.99 -8.89
N VAL A 285 4.02 32.03 -9.63
CA VAL A 285 5.41 32.35 -9.99
C VAL A 285 5.70 33.84 -9.82
N TYR A 286 6.82 34.17 -9.19
CA TYR A 286 7.34 35.54 -9.15
C TYR A 286 7.98 35.93 -10.49
N SER A 287 7.95 37.21 -10.82
CA SER A 287 8.79 37.79 -11.86
C SER A 287 10.27 37.72 -11.47
N PRO A 288 11.23 37.75 -12.42
CA PRO A 288 12.67 37.69 -12.12
C PRO A 288 13.21 38.84 -11.25
N ASN A 289 12.43 39.90 -11.03
CA ASN A 289 12.76 41.05 -10.19
C ASN A 289 11.92 41.14 -8.89
N SER A 290 11.26 40.06 -8.46
CA SER A 290 10.36 39.99 -7.29
C SER A 290 9.10 40.88 -7.30
N GLU A 291 9.01 41.91 -8.15
CA GLU A 291 7.94 42.93 -8.14
C GLU A 291 6.54 42.42 -8.52
N GLN A 292 6.42 41.34 -9.28
CA GLN A 292 5.13 40.83 -9.76
C GLN A 292 4.96 39.35 -9.46
N ILE A 293 3.71 38.92 -9.31
CA ILE A 293 3.31 37.51 -9.21
C ILE A 293 2.37 37.21 -10.38
N VAL A 294 2.66 36.18 -11.17
CA VAL A 294 1.67 35.58 -12.08
C VAL A 294 1.08 34.35 -11.40
N SER A 295 -0.24 34.21 -11.51
CA SER A 295 -0.95 33.02 -11.10
C SER A 295 -1.98 32.58 -12.14
N SER A 296 -2.29 31.29 -12.12
CA SER A 296 -3.27 30.66 -13.02
C SER A 296 -4.28 29.86 -12.21
N ASP A 297 -5.52 29.77 -12.70
CA ASP A 297 -6.47 28.74 -12.29
C ASP A 297 -6.90 27.87 -13.49
N ASP A 298 -8.02 27.16 -13.37
CA ASP A 298 -8.55 26.29 -14.44
C ASP A 298 -9.26 27.06 -15.59
N GLN A 299 -9.33 28.39 -15.55
CA GLN A 299 -10.09 29.23 -16.53
C GLN A 299 -9.43 30.58 -16.87
N ILE A 300 -8.68 31.17 -15.94
CA ILE A 300 -8.05 32.49 -16.09
C ILE A 300 -6.58 32.50 -15.65
N ILE A 301 -5.79 33.37 -16.28
CA ILE A 301 -4.44 33.74 -15.84
C ILE A 301 -4.49 35.18 -15.35
N GLN A 302 -3.92 35.46 -14.19
CA GLN A 302 -3.89 36.77 -13.56
C GLN A 302 -2.46 37.22 -13.26
N LEU A 303 -2.24 38.53 -13.34
CA LEU A 303 -1.00 39.20 -12.96
C LEU A 303 -1.27 40.09 -11.74
N TRP A 304 -0.37 40.07 -10.77
CA TRP A 304 -0.47 40.78 -9.50
C TRP A 304 0.79 41.59 -9.23
N ASP A 305 0.65 42.67 -8.48
CA ASP A 305 1.75 43.37 -7.84
C ASP A 305 2.12 42.67 -6.52
N ALA A 306 3.41 42.39 -6.32
CA ALA A 306 3.89 41.58 -5.20
C ALA A 306 4.01 42.35 -3.86
N GLN A 307 4.02 43.69 -3.90
CA GLN A 307 4.22 44.55 -2.73
C GLN A 307 2.91 45.08 -2.15
N THR A 308 1.90 45.26 -3.01
CA THR A 308 0.56 45.77 -2.67
C THR A 308 -0.52 44.69 -2.69
N GLY A 309 -0.34 43.64 -3.50
CA GLY A 309 -1.35 42.60 -3.72
C GLY A 309 -2.44 42.97 -4.73
N GLU A 310 -2.32 44.08 -5.46
CA GLU A 310 -3.32 44.50 -6.46
C GLU A 310 -3.26 43.69 -7.76
N ASN A 311 -4.40 43.57 -8.46
CA ASN A 311 -4.52 42.82 -9.70
C ASN A 311 -4.26 43.72 -10.93
N LEU A 312 -3.23 43.40 -11.71
CA LEU A 312 -2.74 44.21 -12.82
C LEU A 312 -3.36 43.81 -14.18
N SER A 313 -3.69 42.53 -14.39
CA SER A 313 -4.41 42.08 -15.59
C SER A 313 -5.04 40.69 -15.42
N THR A 314 -6.06 40.38 -16.22
CA THR A 314 -6.74 39.08 -16.22
C THR A 314 -7.03 38.62 -17.66
N LEU A 315 -6.60 37.41 -17.99
CA LEU A 315 -6.75 36.76 -19.30
C LEU A 315 -7.70 35.57 -19.14
N ARG A 316 -8.62 35.34 -20.10
CA ARG A 316 -9.73 34.37 -19.95
C ARG A 316 -9.78 33.32 -21.05
N GLY A 317 -10.17 32.09 -20.70
CA GLY A 317 -10.39 30.99 -21.65
C GLY A 317 -9.14 30.14 -21.93
N TYR A 318 -8.10 30.27 -21.11
CA TYR A 318 -6.84 29.54 -21.21
C TYR A 318 -6.57 28.77 -19.94
N VAL A 319 -6.00 27.57 -20.10
CA VAL A 319 -5.68 26.65 -19.01
C VAL A 319 -4.24 26.18 -19.18
N GLY A 320 -3.41 26.30 -18.15
CA GLY A 320 -2.03 25.82 -18.20
C GLY A 320 -1.07 26.61 -17.33
N TYR A 321 0.12 26.06 -17.11
CA TYR A 321 1.16 26.63 -16.27
C TYR A 321 1.88 27.78 -17.00
N PRO A 322 1.74 29.04 -16.55
CA PRO A 322 2.45 30.17 -17.15
C PRO A 322 3.94 30.09 -16.80
N VAL A 323 4.80 30.28 -17.81
CA VAL A 323 6.26 30.34 -17.67
C VAL A 323 6.75 31.58 -18.42
N TYR A 324 7.52 32.43 -17.76
CA TYR A 324 8.15 33.59 -18.39
C TYR A 324 9.29 33.16 -19.31
N SER A 325 9.34 33.72 -20.52
CA SER A 325 10.53 33.65 -21.37
C SER A 325 11.69 34.43 -20.73
N HIS A 326 12.87 33.81 -20.69
CA HIS A 326 14.01 34.26 -19.88
C HIS A 326 14.46 35.70 -20.16
N ASN A 327 14.15 36.23 -21.35
CA ASN A 327 14.48 37.60 -21.79
C ASN A 327 13.27 38.36 -22.41
N SER A 328 12.02 37.89 -22.26
CA SER A 328 10.85 38.60 -22.83
C SER A 328 9.49 38.24 -22.22
N MET A 329 8.58 39.21 -22.20
CA MET A 329 7.22 39.08 -21.65
C MET A 329 6.28 38.31 -22.60
N LYS A 330 6.47 36.99 -22.74
CA LYS A 330 5.56 36.08 -23.46
C LYS A 330 5.18 34.87 -22.62
N ILE A 331 3.99 34.31 -22.90
CA ILE A 331 3.31 33.24 -22.15
C ILE A 331 2.93 32.10 -23.11
N VAL A 332 2.81 30.87 -22.61
CA VAL A 332 2.32 29.68 -23.34
C VAL A 332 1.14 29.06 -22.57
N CYS A 333 0.16 28.50 -23.27
CA CYS A 333 -1.10 28.01 -22.67
C CYS A 333 -1.74 26.84 -23.46
N MET A 334 -2.82 26.27 -22.92
CA MET A 334 -3.69 25.27 -23.56
C MET A 334 -5.15 25.73 -23.56
N GLY A 335 -5.99 25.14 -24.40
CA GLY A 335 -7.40 25.47 -24.57
C GLY A 335 -8.38 24.46 -23.94
N PRO A 336 -9.65 24.84 -23.71
CA PRO A 336 -10.62 24.03 -22.96
C PRO A 336 -11.00 22.69 -23.61
N ASP A 337 -10.79 22.55 -24.92
CA ASP A 337 -11.21 21.40 -25.72
C ASP A 337 -10.17 20.24 -25.70
N HIS A 338 -9.29 20.22 -24.70
CA HIS A 338 -8.10 19.34 -24.64
C HIS A 338 -7.14 19.54 -25.83
N THR A 339 -6.91 20.81 -26.21
CA THR A 339 -6.04 21.23 -27.31
C THR A 339 -4.90 22.13 -26.86
N ILE A 340 -3.70 21.92 -27.41
CA ILE A 340 -2.54 22.80 -27.17
C ILE A 340 -2.71 24.06 -28.03
N CYS A 341 -2.53 25.25 -27.45
CA CYS A 341 -2.86 26.50 -28.12
C CYS A 341 -1.79 27.59 -27.93
N LEU A 342 -0.97 27.81 -28.96
CA LEU A 342 0.01 28.90 -28.96
C LEU A 342 -0.69 30.24 -29.19
N SER A 343 -0.83 31.04 -28.13
CA SER A 343 -1.36 32.40 -28.21
C SER A 343 -0.26 33.42 -27.90
N ASP A 344 0.13 34.20 -28.92
CA ASP A 344 0.39 35.62 -28.66
C ASP A 344 -0.98 36.23 -28.31
N MET A 345 -1.11 37.01 -27.24
CA MET A 345 -2.35 37.07 -26.44
C MET A 345 -3.56 37.71 -27.14
N GLN A 346 -4.20 36.91 -28.01
CA GLN A 346 -5.09 37.35 -29.08
C GLN A 346 -6.15 36.28 -29.45
N THR A 347 -5.76 35.02 -29.74
CA THR A 347 -6.66 34.02 -30.39
C THR A 347 -6.41 32.54 -30.00
N SER A 348 -7.43 31.69 -30.16
CA SER A 348 -7.43 30.24 -29.85
C SER A 348 -8.44 29.42 -30.69
N GLN A 349 -8.47 28.07 -30.57
CA GLN A 349 -9.38 27.19 -31.35
C GLN A 349 -9.75 25.82 -30.69
N ASN A 350 -10.70 25.10 -31.30
CA ASN A 350 -11.50 23.99 -30.76
C ASN A 350 -11.13 22.57 -31.25
N SER A 351 -11.78 21.49 -30.74
CA SER A 351 -11.39 20.08 -30.99
C SER A 351 -12.51 19.06 -31.34
N LEU A 352 -12.12 17.80 -31.57
CA LEU A 352 -13.01 16.66 -31.85
C LEU A 352 -12.56 15.38 -31.10
N ILE A 353 -13.50 14.66 -30.48
CA ILE A 353 -13.25 13.50 -29.59
C ILE A 353 -14.27 12.36 -29.81
N LEU A 354 -13.97 11.14 -29.37
CA LEU A 354 -14.91 10.01 -29.18
C LEU A 354 -15.88 10.36 -28.04
N ARG A 355 -17.16 10.58 -28.36
CA ARG A 355 -18.01 11.48 -27.53
C ARG A 355 -18.65 10.85 -26.31
N GLY A 356 -18.08 11.19 -25.16
CA GLY A 356 -18.77 11.23 -23.87
C GLY A 356 -17.87 10.91 -22.68
N HIS A 357 -16.75 10.22 -22.91
CA HIS A 357 -15.61 10.34 -22.01
C HIS A 357 -14.92 11.64 -22.33
N THR A 358 -14.52 12.38 -21.30
CA THR A 358 -13.76 13.62 -21.45
C THR A 358 -12.26 13.37 -21.38
N ASP A 359 -11.82 12.09 -21.29
CA ASP A 359 -10.42 11.71 -21.17
C ASP A 359 -10.18 10.21 -21.51
N TRP A 360 -8.94 9.73 -21.46
CA TRP A 360 -8.50 8.39 -21.83
C TRP A 360 -8.96 7.25 -20.89
N VAL A 361 -8.47 6.03 -21.13
CA VAL A 361 -9.29 4.81 -21.10
C VAL A 361 -8.44 3.62 -20.56
N LEU A 362 -8.42 3.37 -19.24
CA LEU A 362 -7.42 2.50 -18.59
C LEU A 362 -7.91 1.09 -18.21
N GLY A 363 -8.41 0.87 -16.99
CA GLY A 363 -8.42 -0.43 -16.28
C GLY A 363 -9.65 -1.33 -16.38
N VAL A 364 -9.44 -2.65 -16.44
CA VAL A 364 -10.39 -3.51 -17.18
C VAL A 364 -10.43 -5.04 -16.87
N VAL A 365 -11.00 -5.43 -15.71
CA VAL A 365 -11.02 -6.81 -15.13
C VAL A 365 -12.14 -7.74 -15.62
N TYR A 366 -12.55 -8.82 -14.89
CA TYR A 366 -13.52 -9.93 -15.16
C TYR A 366 -14.36 -10.44 -13.91
N SER A 367 -15.61 -10.99 -14.08
CA SER A 367 -16.78 -11.02 -13.11
C SER A 367 -17.45 -12.35 -12.75
N PRO A 368 -17.39 -12.84 -11.50
CA PRO A 368 -18.12 -14.04 -11.09
C PRO A 368 -19.64 -13.93 -11.00
N ASN A 369 -20.27 -13.13 -11.87
CA ASN A 369 -21.25 -13.79 -12.71
C ASN A 369 -21.16 -13.49 -14.23
N GLY A 370 -20.87 -12.30 -14.79
CA GLY A 370 -20.57 -12.05 -16.24
C GLY A 370 -21.59 -11.56 -17.32
N GLN A 371 -22.36 -10.49 -17.12
CA GLN A 371 -23.40 -10.03 -18.07
C GLN A 371 -23.51 -8.51 -18.21
N GLN A 372 -22.42 -7.75 -17.98
CA GLN A 372 -22.03 -6.49 -18.66
C GLN A 372 -20.49 -6.41 -18.63
N ILE A 373 -19.77 -5.25 -18.51
CA ILE A 373 -18.27 -5.12 -18.59
C ILE A 373 -17.55 -3.82 -17.96
N ALA A 374 -17.70 -3.41 -16.68
CA ALA A 374 -16.92 -2.53 -15.69
C ALA A 374 -15.84 -1.34 -15.82
N SER A 375 -15.71 -0.43 -16.80
CA SER A 375 -14.36 -0.05 -17.34
C SER A 375 -13.53 1.23 -16.99
N ALA A 376 -12.53 1.23 -16.09
CA ALA A 376 -11.89 2.44 -15.51
C ALA A 376 -11.18 3.52 -16.41
N SER A 377 -11.59 4.81 -16.41
CA SER A 377 -11.04 5.89 -17.29
C SER A 377 -10.35 7.08 -16.58
N MET A 378 -9.45 7.77 -17.29
CA MET A 378 -8.85 9.05 -16.91
C MET A 378 -9.86 10.16 -16.56
N ASP A 379 -11.09 10.09 -17.07
CA ASP A 379 -12.08 11.16 -16.99
C ASP A 379 -12.78 11.28 -15.63
N GLY A 380 -12.19 10.69 -14.59
CA GLY A 380 -12.76 10.59 -13.25
C GLY A 380 -13.91 9.60 -13.16
N THR A 381 -14.13 8.72 -14.14
CA THR A 381 -15.34 7.91 -14.11
C THR A 381 -15.19 6.52 -14.71
N VAL A 382 -15.74 5.54 -14.01
CA VAL A 382 -15.87 4.18 -14.52
C VAL A 382 -17.31 3.81 -14.86
N ARG A 383 -18.04 4.64 -15.63
CA ARG A 383 -19.53 4.57 -15.77
C ARG A 383 -20.03 3.11 -16.19
N LEU A 384 -21.31 2.84 -16.51
CA LEU A 384 -21.95 1.57 -17.12
C LEU A 384 -22.35 1.38 -18.62
N TRP A 385 -22.26 0.26 -19.26
CA TRP A 385 -22.82 0.07 -20.62
C TRP A 385 -23.46 -1.34 -20.49
N ASP A 386 -24.35 -1.77 -21.36
CA ASP A 386 -24.97 -3.13 -21.33
C ASP A 386 -24.14 -4.14 -22.13
N GLY A 387 -23.45 -5.16 -21.57
CA GLY A 387 -22.39 -5.91 -22.28
C GLY A 387 -22.77 -6.67 -23.54
N GLN A 388 -24.04 -6.58 -23.93
CA GLN A 388 -24.55 -6.09 -25.21
C GLN A 388 -23.51 -5.78 -26.42
N ASP A 389 -23.64 -4.64 -27.16
CA ASP A 389 -22.86 -4.01 -28.31
C ASP A 389 -23.03 -2.49 -28.61
N GLY A 390 -24.16 -1.82 -28.28
CA GLY A 390 -24.39 -0.39 -28.61
C GLY A 390 -25.21 0.61 -27.74
N GLN A 391 -25.43 0.51 -26.40
CA GLN A 391 -26.10 1.50 -25.52
C GLN A 391 -25.51 1.76 -24.11
N CYS A 392 -25.70 3.00 -23.63
CA CYS A 392 -25.30 3.54 -22.33
C CYS A 392 -26.57 4.12 -21.65
N HIS A 393 -27.12 3.36 -20.71
CA HIS A 393 -28.37 3.47 -19.96
C HIS A 393 -28.48 4.49 -18.80
N ARG A 394 -27.65 5.58 -18.63
CA ARG A 394 -27.90 6.86 -17.83
C ARG A 394 -26.69 7.74 -17.30
N ASN A 395 -25.41 7.36 -17.44
CA ASN A 395 -24.12 8.01 -16.96
C ASN A 395 -23.70 8.01 -15.44
N LEU A 396 -22.94 7.00 -14.94
CA LEU A 396 -22.49 6.72 -13.54
C LEU A 396 -21.08 7.40 -13.31
N SER A 397 -20.87 8.40 -12.42
CA SER A 397 -19.62 9.25 -12.36
C SER A 397 -19.09 9.66 -10.96
N GLY A 398 -17.78 9.60 -10.65
CA GLY A 398 -17.25 10.37 -9.50
C GLY A 398 -15.84 10.16 -8.93
N HIS A 399 -14.96 9.33 -9.50
CA HIS A 399 -13.51 9.48 -9.24
C HIS A 399 -13.09 10.94 -9.59
N THR A 400 -12.16 11.51 -8.83
CA THR A 400 -11.73 12.91 -8.94
C THR A 400 -10.41 13.05 -9.73
N GLY A 401 -10.17 12.09 -10.62
CA GLY A 401 -8.90 11.84 -11.30
C GLY A 401 -8.85 10.40 -11.83
N SER A 402 -7.77 10.03 -12.52
CA SER A 402 -7.79 8.91 -13.45
C SER A 402 -8.00 7.52 -12.84
N VAL A 403 -9.04 6.81 -13.23
CA VAL A 403 -9.28 5.44 -12.75
C VAL A 403 -8.44 4.43 -13.54
N ALA A 404 -7.65 3.60 -12.84
CA ALA A 404 -6.59 2.75 -13.35
C ALA A 404 -6.91 1.24 -13.41
N SER A 405 -7.74 0.66 -12.51
CA SER A 405 -8.10 -0.78 -12.52
C SER A 405 -9.42 -1.09 -11.79
N ALA A 406 -9.76 -2.38 -11.71
CA ALA A 406 -10.95 -2.98 -11.10
C ALA A 406 -10.67 -4.47 -10.79
N ALA A 407 -11.39 -5.15 -9.89
CA ALA A 407 -11.29 -6.63 -9.71
C ALA A 407 -12.37 -7.21 -8.82
N TYR A 408 -12.95 -8.39 -9.13
CA TYR A 408 -14.23 -8.96 -8.64
C TYR A 408 -14.11 -10.06 -7.57
N SER A 409 -15.08 -10.21 -6.63
CA SER A 409 -15.10 -11.35 -5.67
C SER A 409 -15.35 -12.70 -6.30
N PRO A 410 -15.02 -13.80 -5.59
CA PRO A 410 -15.14 -15.15 -6.10
C PRO A 410 -16.50 -15.54 -6.70
N ASN A 411 -17.55 -14.73 -6.55
CA ASN A 411 -18.90 -15.20 -6.80
C ASN A 411 -19.98 -14.21 -7.32
N GLY A 412 -19.79 -12.88 -7.59
CA GLY A 412 -20.72 -12.00 -8.42
C GLY A 412 -21.84 -10.97 -7.92
N ARG A 413 -22.07 -10.56 -6.64
CA ARG A 413 -22.68 -9.31 -6.09
C ARG A 413 -21.86 -8.02 -6.32
N GLN A 414 -20.76 -7.80 -5.57
CA GLN A 414 -20.22 -6.50 -5.09
C GLN A 414 -18.92 -5.93 -5.71
N ILE A 415 -18.93 -4.62 -6.15
CA ILE A 415 -18.07 -3.88 -7.17
C ILE A 415 -16.74 -3.14 -6.69
N ALA A 416 -15.73 -2.78 -7.49
CA ALA A 416 -14.46 -2.19 -7.00
C ALA A 416 -13.50 -1.72 -8.10
N SER A 417 -12.90 -0.55 -7.96
CA SER A 417 -11.94 0.01 -8.94
C SER A 417 -10.98 1.04 -8.43
N VAL A 418 -9.72 0.99 -8.83
CA VAL A 418 -8.61 1.80 -8.33
C VAL A 418 -8.27 3.00 -9.21
N GLY A 419 -7.76 4.12 -8.69
CA GLY A 419 -7.47 5.34 -9.46
C GLY A 419 -6.49 6.37 -8.87
N ALA A 420 -5.95 7.20 -9.76
CA ALA A 420 -4.94 8.24 -9.56
C ALA A 420 -5.42 9.52 -8.87
N ASP A 421 -6.72 9.66 -8.64
CA ASP A 421 -7.23 10.53 -7.58
C ASP A 421 -6.91 10.02 -6.17
N ARG A 422 -6.12 8.95 -6.11
CA ARG A 422 -5.61 8.33 -4.90
C ARG A 422 -6.74 7.70 -4.10
N THR A 423 -7.71 7.19 -4.85
CA THR A 423 -8.89 6.50 -4.37
C THR A 423 -9.07 5.24 -5.18
N VAL A 424 -9.99 4.40 -4.72
CA VAL A 424 -10.65 3.34 -5.50
C VAL A 424 -12.20 3.70 -5.42
N ARG A 425 -13.29 2.98 -5.84
CA ARG A 425 -14.79 3.27 -5.56
C ARG A 425 -15.66 1.92 -5.50
N LEU A 426 -16.66 1.42 -4.63
CA LEU A 426 -18.08 1.71 -3.94
C LEU A 426 -19.76 1.74 -4.38
N TRP A 427 -20.70 1.65 -5.48
CA TRP A 427 -21.00 1.29 -7.04
C TRP A 427 -21.94 0.10 -7.26
N ASP A 428 -23.06 0.00 -6.57
CA ASP A 428 -23.96 -1.12 -6.72
C ASP A 428 -24.29 -1.52 -8.16
N THR A 429 -24.35 -2.82 -8.42
CA THR A 429 -24.55 -3.38 -9.72
C THR A 429 -25.96 -3.18 -10.04
N GLN A 430 -26.78 -3.82 -9.23
CA GLN A 430 -28.15 -3.93 -9.52
C GLN A 430 -28.85 -2.53 -9.46
N ASN A 431 -28.15 -1.45 -9.05
CA ASN A 431 -28.26 -0.11 -9.64
C ASN A 431 -27.04 0.87 -9.68
N GLY A 432 -26.26 1.05 -8.61
CA GLY A 432 -24.99 1.87 -8.42
C GLY A 432 -24.98 3.41 -8.47
N ARG A 433 -24.73 4.31 -7.48
CA ARG A 433 -24.48 4.47 -6.00
C ARG A 433 -23.60 3.57 -5.17
N SER A 434 -23.08 4.18 -4.10
CA SER A 434 -21.72 4.16 -3.60
C SER A 434 -21.53 4.03 -2.07
N LEU A 435 -21.49 2.88 -1.38
CA LEU A 435 -21.08 2.75 0.05
C LEU A 435 -20.46 4.09 0.72
N TYR A 436 -19.12 4.45 0.81
CA TYR A 436 -18.31 5.46 1.62
C TYR A 436 -16.80 6.12 1.19
N ILE A 437 -16.47 7.37 0.64
CA ILE A 437 -15.19 7.92 -0.18
C ILE A 437 -13.90 8.03 0.54
N LEU A 438 -12.85 7.94 -0.33
CA LEU A 438 -11.54 7.39 -0.29
C LEU A 438 -10.36 8.15 -0.94
N ASN A 439 -10.21 9.45 -0.72
CA ASN A 439 -8.94 10.19 -0.86
C ASN A 439 -7.90 9.68 0.16
N GLY A 440 -6.68 9.30 -0.25
CA GLY A 440 -5.64 8.78 0.67
C GLY A 440 -5.08 7.39 0.30
N HIS A 441 -4.86 7.10 -0.96
CA HIS A 441 -3.46 6.91 -1.22
C HIS A 441 -2.80 8.28 -1.13
N THR A 442 -1.59 8.35 -0.61
CA THR A 442 -0.83 9.59 -0.71
C THR A 442 -0.31 9.77 -2.15
N GLY A 443 -0.24 8.67 -2.94
CA GLY A 443 -0.03 8.62 -4.41
C GLY A 443 -1.18 7.92 -5.19
N SER A 444 -1.02 7.63 -6.48
CA SER A 444 -2.04 6.97 -7.32
C SER A 444 -2.43 5.56 -6.82
N VAL A 445 -3.55 4.95 -7.27
CA VAL A 445 -3.91 3.56 -6.89
C VAL A 445 -4.01 2.64 -8.11
N GLU A 446 -3.38 1.47 -8.01
CA GLU A 446 -2.98 0.66 -9.18
C GLU A 446 -3.67 -0.72 -9.29
N SER A 447 -3.96 -1.44 -8.19
CA SER A 447 -4.65 -2.76 -8.26
C SER A 447 -5.36 -3.23 -6.97
N VAL A 448 -6.08 -4.36 -7.07
CA VAL A 448 -7.20 -4.88 -6.22
C VAL A 448 -7.42 -6.40 -6.55
N ALA A 449 -7.49 -7.39 -5.61
CA ALA A 449 -7.63 -8.87 -5.87
C ALA A 449 -8.03 -9.85 -4.69
N TYR A 450 -9.05 -10.72 -4.86
CA TYR A 450 -9.97 -11.25 -3.79
C TYR A 450 -9.52 -12.39 -2.86
N SER A 451 -9.94 -12.33 -1.58
CA SER A 451 -9.84 -13.41 -0.59
C SER A 451 -10.93 -14.47 -0.78
N PRO A 452 -10.66 -15.74 -0.45
CA PRO A 452 -11.26 -16.86 -1.16
C PRO A 452 -12.64 -17.25 -0.65
N ASN A 453 -12.92 -17.01 0.63
CA ASN A 453 -14.28 -17.08 1.17
C ASN A 453 -15.22 -16.07 0.51
N GLY A 454 -14.69 -15.17 -0.32
CA GLY A 454 -15.43 -14.06 -0.88
C GLY A 454 -16.00 -13.19 0.23
N GLN A 455 -15.47 -13.26 1.44
CA GLN A 455 -15.84 -12.36 2.51
C GLN A 455 -14.95 -11.15 2.48
N GLN A 456 -13.94 -11.05 1.56
CA GLN A 456 -12.94 -9.96 1.46
C GLN A 456 -11.76 -10.25 0.33
N ILE A 457 -10.51 -9.64 0.24
CA ILE A 457 -9.54 -9.19 -0.90
C ILE A 457 -8.23 -8.44 -0.42
N ALA A 458 -7.36 -7.94 -1.32
CA ALA A 458 -6.23 -6.99 -1.11
C ALA A 458 -6.04 -5.92 -2.26
N SER A 459 -5.33 -4.75 -2.12
CA SER A 459 -5.03 -3.64 -3.11
C SER A 459 -3.70 -2.89 -2.92
N VAL A 460 -3.33 -1.91 -3.75
CA VAL A 460 -1.97 -1.31 -3.84
C VAL A 460 -1.89 0.04 -4.56
N GLY A 461 -0.88 0.87 -4.26
CA GLY A 461 -0.67 2.15 -4.97
C GLY A 461 0.67 2.90 -4.80
N GLY A 462 0.75 4.06 -5.43
CA GLY A 462 1.86 5.02 -5.58
C GLY A 462 2.52 5.55 -4.31
N ASP A 463 1.86 5.39 -3.17
CA ASP A 463 2.41 5.66 -1.84
C ASP A 463 3.18 4.48 -1.23
N MET A 464 3.55 3.50 -2.04
CA MET A 464 4.53 2.50 -1.62
C MET A 464 3.97 1.50 -0.59
N THR A 465 2.70 1.12 -0.71
CA THR A 465 2.08 0.12 0.19
C THR A 465 1.25 -0.96 -0.50
N LEU A 466 1.27 -2.17 0.06
CA LEU A 466 0.17 -3.10 -0.14
C LEU A 466 -0.86 -2.94 0.95
N ARG A 467 -2.06 -3.24 0.52
CA ARG A 467 -3.26 -2.79 1.11
C ARG A 467 -4.29 -3.91 1.07
N LEU A 468 -5.24 -3.86 1.97
CA LEU A 468 -6.21 -4.85 2.45
C LEU A 468 -7.20 -3.99 3.28
N TRP A 469 -8.45 -4.26 3.47
CA TRP A 469 -9.56 -3.27 3.63
C TRP A 469 -10.83 -4.10 4.03
N ASP A 470 -12.10 -3.71 4.28
CA ASP A 470 -13.20 -4.65 4.69
C ASP A 470 -14.35 -4.93 3.62
N THR A 471 -15.34 -5.91 3.62
CA THR A 471 -16.60 -6.11 2.67
C THR A 471 -18.17 -5.52 2.64
N ARG A 472 -19.26 -5.13 3.48
CA ARG A 472 -19.85 -4.62 4.86
C ARG A 472 -20.35 -3.16 4.68
N ASN A 473 -19.86 -2.07 5.28
CA ASN A 473 -18.60 -1.80 5.97
C ASN A 473 -18.13 -0.36 5.96
N GLY A 474 -16.88 -0.19 5.54
CA GLY A 474 -16.03 0.96 5.60
C GLY A 474 -14.51 0.77 5.93
N GLN A 475 -14.04 0.00 6.93
CA GLN A 475 -12.64 -0.03 7.48
C GLN A 475 -11.66 -0.50 6.38
N SER A 476 -10.39 -0.12 6.28
CA SER A 476 -9.30 -0.03 7.25
C SER A 476 -9.42 -0.74 8.54
N LEU A 477 -8.43 -1.56 8.73
CA LEU A 477 -8.19 -2.29 9.91
C LEU A 477 -6.66 -2.28 10.14
N TYR A 478 -5.75 -1.85 9.21
CA TYR A 478 -4.30 -2.27 9.00
C TYR A 478 -3.48 -1.37 8.00
N VAL A 479 -2.23 -1.74 7.51
CA VAL A 479 -1.31 -1.38 6.33
C VAL A 479 -0.10 -2.31 6.04
N LEU A 480 0.13 -2.80 4.81
CA LEU A 480 1.40 -3.46 4.49
C LEU A 480 2.44 -2.48 3.90
N SER A 481 3.26 -1.91 4.78
CA SER A 481 4.47 -1.21 4.36
C SER A 481 5.75 -2.01 4.52
N GLY A 482 6.81 -1.42 3.96
CA GLY A 482 8.06 -2.08 3.65
C GLY A 482 8.36 -1.94 2.16
N HIS A 483 7.32 -1.72 1.33
CA HIS A 483 7.55 -1.23 -0.02
C HIS A 483 8.07 0.21 0.01
N THR A 484 8.96 0.55 -0.93
CA THR A 484 9.66 1.86 -0.95
C THR A 484 9.55 2.61 -2.28
N LYS A 485 8.62 2.20 -3.14
CA LYS A 485 8.07 2.90 -4.33
C LYS A 485 6.66 2.34 -4.60
N THR A 486 5.88 2.99 -5.47
CA THR A 486 4.55 2.56 -5.98
C THR A 486 4.36 1.05 -5.96
N VAL A 487 3.31 0.57 -5.31
CA VAL A 487 2.93 -0.84 -5.36
C VAL A 487 1.88 -0.99 -6.43
N ARG A 488 2.09 -2.00 -7.28
CA ARG A 488 1.42 -2.16 -8.58
C ARG A 488 0.42 -3.29 -8.54
N ASN A 489 0.70 -4.37 -7.80
CA ASN A 489 -0.24 -5.49 -7.71
C ASN A 489 -0.21 -6.34 -6.44
N VAL A 490 -1.20 -7.24 -6.42
CA VAL A 490 -1.78 -7.83 -5.23
C VAL A 490 -2.48 -9.15 -5.52
N ALA A 491 -2.38 -10.13 -4.62
CA ALA A 491 -3.22 -11.33 -4.65
C ALA A 491 -3.30 -12.06 -3.33
N TYR A 492 -4.31 -12.92 -3.26
CA TYR A 492 -4.65 -13.79 -2.14
C TYR A 492 -4.19 -15.21 -2.31
N SER A 493 -3.80 -15.85 -1.21
CA SER A 493 -3.76 -17.31 -1.11
C SER A 493 -5.18 -17.90 -1.16
N PRO A 494 -5.46 -18.92 -1.99
CA PRO A 494 -6.76 -19.59 -2.05
C PRO A 494 -7.22 -20.31 -0.77
N ASN A 495 -6.33 -20.59 0.18
CA ASN A 495 -6.71 -21.07 1.52
C ASN A 495 -7.04 -19.93 2.51
N GLY A 496 -6.80 -18.67 2.12
CA GLY A 496 -7.06 -17.50 2.95
C GLY A 496 -6.07 -17.34 4.12
N GLU A 497 -4.87 -17.93 4.03
CA GLU A 497 -3.84 -17.90 5.09
C GLU A 497 -2.64 -16.97 4.82
N GLN A 498 -2.56 -16.37 3.62
CA GLN A 498 -1.56 -15.39 3.18
C GLN A 498 -2.00 -14.45 2.03
N ILE A 499 -1.14 -13.46 1.73
CA ILE A 499 -1.24 -12.41 0.71
C ILE A 499 0.14 -12.15 0.09
N ALA A 500 0.17 -11.66 -1.14
CA ALA A 500 1.37 -11.25 -1.85
C ALA A 500 1.24 -9.86 -2.48
N SER A 501 2.36 -9.14 -2.56
CA SER A 501 2.48 -7.76 -3.06
C SER A 501 3.62 -7.56 -4.04
N THR A 502 3.48 -6.61 -4.98
CA THR A 502 4.50 -6.33 -6.01
C THR A 502 4.61 -4.84 -6.35
N SER A 503 5.83 -4.31 -6.47
CA SER A 503 6.13 -2.87 -6.47
C SER A 503 7.23 -2.39 -7.41
N GLU A 504 7.20 -1.11 -7.77
CA GLU A 504 8.28 -0.32 -8.36
C GLU A 504 9.60 -0.37 -7.57
N ASP A 505 9.57 -0.78 -6.30
CA ASP A 505 10.75 -0.98 -5.45
C ASP A 505 11.53 -2.26 -5.75
N ARG A 506 11.06 -3.06 -6.72
CA ARG A 506 11.68 -4.30 -7.21
C ARG A 506 11.55 -5.49 -6.25
N THR A 507 10.65 -5.40 -5.27
CA THR A 507 10.39 -6.48 -4.32
C THR A 507 9.02 -7.10 -4.53
N VAL A 508 8.95 -8.37 -4.17
CA VAL A 508 7.71 -9.06 -3.84
C VAL A 508 7.67 -9.13 -2.32
N ARG A 509 6.52 -8.98 -1.67
CA ARG A 509 6.46 -9.23 -0.24
C ARG A 509 5.28 -10.14 0.07
N LEU A 510 5.50 -11.02 1.04
CA LEU A 510 4.53 -12.00 1.49
C LEU A 510 4.10 -11.67 2.90
N TRP A 511 2.83 -11.88 3.16
CA TRP A 511 2.21 -11.40 4.37
C TRP A 511 1.13 -12.39 4.81
N SER A 512 1.03 -12.65 6.11
CA SER A 512 0.15 -13.70 6.64
C SER A 512 -1.32 -13.26 6.58
N ALA A 513 -2.25 -14.17 6.33
CA ALA A 513 -3.69 -13.90 6.44
C ALA A 513 -4.31 -14.41 7.77
N HIS A 514 -3.48 -14.47 8.82
CA HIS A 514 -3.91 -14.73 10.19
C HIS A 514 -3.25 -13.80 11.23
N ASN A 515 -2.06 -13.28 10.91
CA ASN A 515 -1.35 -12.30 11.73
C ASN A 515 -0.54 -11.29 10.90
N TRP A 516 -0.55 -11.34 9.55
CA TRP A 516 -0.42 -10.16 8.68
C TRP A 516 0.82 -9.29 8.76
N GLN A 517 1.79 -9.74 9.53
CA GLN A 517 3.18 -9.36 9.49
C GLN A 517 3.67 -9.47 8.05
N SER A 518 4.65 -8.64 7.67
CA SER A 518 5.54 -9.04 6.58
C SER A 518 6.18 -10.34 7.03
N LEU A 519 5.71 -11.45 6.45
CA LEU A 519 6.35 -12.75 6.61
C LEU A 519 7.73 -12.62 5.97
N HIS A 520 7.74 -12.13 4.72
CA HIS A 520 8.94 -12.05 3.91
C HIS A 520 9.00 -10.80 3.04
N ALA A 521 10.20 -10.22 2.97
CA ALA A 521 10.55 -9.11 2.08
C ALA A 521 11.37 -9.66 0.89
N SER A 522 10.70 -10.37 0.00
CA SER A 522 11.31 -11.17 -1.07
C SER A 522 11.94 -10.29 -2.17
N ARG A 523 13.24 -10.02 -2.03
CA ARG A 523 14.04 -9.24 -2.99
C ARG A 523 14.60 -10.13 -4.10
N GLY A 524 14.58 -9.64 -5.34
CA GLY A 524 15.17 -10.38 -6.48
C GLY A 524 14.86 -9.83 -7.86
N HIS A 525 13.76 -9.08 -8.04
CA HIS A 525 13.58 -8.33 -9.29
C HIS A 525 14.53 -7.12 -9.33
N THR A 526 14.75 -6.58 -10.53
CA THR A 526 15.70 -5.48 -10.81
C THR A 526 15.05 -4.20 -11.33
N LYS A 527 13.76 -4.28 -11.71
CA LYS A 527 12.87 -3.16 -12.04
C LYS A 527 11.49 -3.40 -11.38
N SER A 528 10.52 -2.54 -11.67
CA SER A 528 9.17 -2.59 -11.11
C SER A 528 8.48 -3.94 -11.27
N VAL A 529 7.74 -4.39 -10.25
CA VAL A 529 7.01 -5.66 -10.25
C VAL A 529 5.51 -5.35 -10.38
N GLU A 530 4.90 -5.78 -11.49
CA GLU A 530 3.61 -5.30 -12.02
C GLU A 530 2.41 -6.20 -11.70
N SER A 531 2.62 -7.48 -11.33
CA SER A 531 1.56 -8.44 -11.03
C SER A 531 1.99 -9.59 -10.13
N VAL A 532 1.04 -10.20 -9.42
CA VAL A 532 1.27 -11.28 -8.46
C VAL A 532 0.05 -12.20 -8.35
N ALA A 533 0.26 -13.50 -8.09
CA ALA A 533 -0.80 -14.48 -7.85
C ALA A 533 -0.31 -15.65 -6.99
N TYR A 534 -1.23 -16.36 -6.32
CA TYR A 534 -0.92 -17.60 -5.60
C TYR A 534 -1.29 -18.86 -6.38
N SER A 535 -0.59 -19.94 -6.04
CA SER A 535 -0.98 -21.31 -6.34
C SER A 535 -2.29 -21.71 -5.63
N PRO A 536 -3.15 -22.55 -6.26
CA PRO A 536 -4.35 -23.13 -5.63
C PRO A 536 -4.10 -23.79 -4.28
N ASN A 537 -2.99 -24.52 -4.15
CA ASN A 537 -2.59 -25.16 -2.90
C ASN A 537 -1.98 -24.20 -1.86
N SER A 538 -1.86 -22.91 -2.20
CA SER A 538 -1.35 -21.82 -1.36
C SER A 538 0.11 -21.93 -0.88
N LYS A 539 0.90 -22.87 -1.43
CA LYS A 539 2.31 -23.09 -1.03
C LYS A 539 3.32 -22.26 -1.82
N GLN A 540 2.92 -21.68 -2.95
CA GLN A 540 3.77 -20.87 -3.83
C GLN A 540 3.06 -19.61 -4.32
N ILE A 541 3.86 -18.57 -4.62
CA ILE A 541 3.47 -17.30 -5.23
C ILE A 541 4.21 -17.15 -6.55
N VAL A 542 3.58 -16.49 -7.53
CA VAL A 542 4.22 -15.99 -8.76
C VAL A 542 4.17 -14.47 -8.79
N SER A 543 5.22 -13.81 -9.27
CA SER A 543 5.26 -12.37 -9.56
C SER A 543 5.76 -12.09 -10.97
N ALA A 544 5.23 -11.05 -11.62
CA ALA A 544 5.61 -10.59 -12.96
C ALA A 544 6.18 -9.16 -12.90
N SER A 545 7.18 -8.84 -13.71
CA SER A 545 7.93 -7.58 -13.61
C SER A 545 8.24 -6.90 -14.94
N SER A 546 8.32 -5.57 -14.89
CA SER A 546 8.97 -4.70 -15.87
C SER A 546 10.47 -5.02 -16.09
N ASP A 547 11.07 -5.90 -15.30
CA ASP A 547 12.44 -6.42 -15.50
C ASP A 547 12.55 -7.62 -16.46
N HIS A 548 11.50 -7.87 -17.25
CA HIS A 548 11.44 -8.93 -18.26
C HIS A 548 11.49 -10.36 -17.67
N SER A 549 11.33 -10.50 -16.34
CA SER A 549 11.26 -11.80 -15.67
C SER A 549 9.96 -12.00 -14.88
N VAL A 550 9.68 -13.27 -14.62
CA VAL A 550 8.68 -13.73 -13.68
C VAL A 550 9.43 -14.47 -12.56
N ARG A 551 8.93 -14.50 -11.33
CA ARG A 551 9.58 -15.23 -10.22
C ARG A 551 8.58 -16.08 -9.45
N VAL A 552 9.04 -17.25 -9.03
CA VAL A 552 8.31 -18.16 -8.14
C VAL A 552 8.93 -18.07 -6.75
N TRP A 553 8.08 -18.00 -5.73
CA TRP A 553 8.47 -17.85 -4.32
C TRP A 553 7.76 -18.89 -3.47
N ASP A 554 8.45 -19.47 -2.50
CA ASP A 554 7.81 -20.31 -1.49
C ASP A 554 6.97 -19.45 -0.54
N ALA A 555 5.73 -19.85 -0.30
CA ALA A 555 4.78 -19.07 0.51
C ALA A 555 5.20 -18.98 1.98
N ARG A 556 5.80 -20.04 2.53
CA ARG A 556 6.10 -20.14 3.97
C ARG A 556 7.39 -19.42 4.35
N SER A 557 8.38 -19.42 3.46
CA SER A 557 9.75 -18.94 3.69
C SER A 557 10.15 -17.75 2.80
N GLY A 558 9.32 -17.39 1.82
CA GLY A 558 9.51 -16.22 0.93
C GLY A 558 10.77 -16.23 0.09
N GLN A 559 11.53 -17.32 0.07
CA GLN A 559 12.71 -17.45 -0.78
C GLN A 559 12.29 -17.58 -2.24
N SER A 560 13.09 -17.00 -3.15
CA SER A 560 12.89 -17.19 -4.58
C SER A 560 13.29 -18.63 -4.91
N LEU A 561 12.31 -19.44 -5.29
CA LEU A 561 12.55 -20.80 -5.77
C LEU A 561 13.13 -20.75 -7.19
N TYR A 562 12.46 -20.00 -8.07
CA TYR A 562 12.80 -19.94 -9.50
C TYR A 562 12.75 -18.50 -10.03
N ALA A 563 13.73 -18.16 -10.86
CA ALA A 563 13.76 -16.94 -11.67
C ALA A 563 13.46 -17.30 -13.12
N LEU A 564 12.23 -17.04 -13.54
CA LEU A 564 11.67 -17.41 -14.83
C LEU A 564 12.05 -16.32 -15.86
N GLN A 565 13.18 -16.50 -16.53
CA GLN A 565 13.71 -15.57 -17.53
C GLN A 565 13.34 -16.00 -18.94
N GLY A 566 13.02 -15.03 -19.82
CA GLY A 566 12.77 -15.30 -21.24
C GLY A 566 11.82 -14.32 -21.93
N HIS A 567 11.02 -13.53 -21.19
CA HIS A 567 10.32 -12.40 -21.80
C HIS A 567 11.33 -11.33 -22.24
N THR A 568 10.99 -10.54 -23.27
CA THR A 568 11.87 -9.47 -23.78
C THR A 568 11.38 -8.06 -23.49
N GLU A 569 10.13 -7.91 -23.01
CA GLU A 569 9.52 -6.65 -22.57
C GLU A 569 8.81 -6.83 -21.23
N TRP A 570 8.27 -5.75 -20.66
CA TRP A 570 7.61 -5.78 -19.35
C TRP A 570 6.55 -6.89 -19.25
N VAL A 571 6.52 -7.61 -18.12
CA VAL A 571 5.52 -8.65 -17.87
C VAL A 571 4.40 -8.06 -17.03
N LEU A 572 3.19 -7.96 -17.59
CA LEU A 572 2.04 -7.29 -16.98
C LEU A 572 1.24 -8.20 -16.03
N SER A 573 1.20 -9.51 -16.26
CA SER A 573 0.45 -10.42 -15.41
C SER A 573 1.05 -11.82 -15.32
N ALA A 574 0.83 -12.50 -14.20
CA ALA A 574 1.09 -13.93 -14.05
C ALA A 574 0.04 -14.59 -13.15
N VAL A 575 -0.42 -15.78 -13.54
CA VAL A 575 -1.48 -16.55 -12.88
C VAL A 575 -1.14 -18.04 -12.83
N TYR A 576 -1.63 -18.76 -11.83
CA TYR A 576 -1.51 -20.23 -11.77
C TYR A 576 -2.69 -20.92 -12.47
N ALA A 577 -2.44 -22.13 -12.96
CA ALA A 577 -3.47 -23.10 -13.29
C ALA A 577 -4.23 -23.55 -12.02
N PRO A 578 -5.54 -23.86 -12.08
CA PRO A 578 -6.29 -24.42 -10.96
C PRO A 578 -5.77 -25.76 -10.38
N SER A 579 -4.95 -26.53 -11.11
CA SER A 579 -4.20 -27.67 -10.54
C SER A 579 -3.00 -27.24 -9.69
N GLY A 580 -2.47 -26.05 -9.94
CA GLY A 580 -1.25 -25.52 -9.32
C GLY A 580 0.06 -26.03 -9.91
N GLU A 581 0.02 -26.81 -10.98
CA GLU A 581 1.21 -27.41 -11.61
C GLU A 581 1.88 -26.48 -12.63
N GLN A 582 1.13 -25.52 -13.18
CA GLN A 582 1.59 -24.59 -14.20
C GLN A 582 1.29 -23.14 -13.85
N ILE A 583 2.10 -22.24 -14.43
CA ILE A 583 2.02 -20.79 -14.35
C ILE A 583 1.92 -20.24 -15.77
N ALA A 584 1.01 -19.31 -16.03
CA ALA A 584 0.95 -18.53 -17.27
C ALA A 584 1.31 -17.06 -17.00
N SER A 585 2.15 -16.45 -17.84
CA SER A 585 2.51 -15.02 -17.75
C SER A 585 2.33 -14.27 -19.06
N ALA A 586 1.91 -13.01 -18.99
CA ALA A 586 1.54 -12.15 -20.12
C ALA A 586 2.41 -10.89 -20.18
N SER A 587 2.97 -10.57 -21.36
CA SER A 587 3.97 -9.50 -21.54
C SER A 587 3.67 -8.53 -22.69
N GLY A 588 4.38 -7.40 -22.70
CA GLY A 588 4.52 -6.48 -23.83
C GLY A 588 5.32 -7.01 -25.01
N ASP A 589 5.98 -8.17 -24.88
CA ASP A 589 6.65 -8.85 -26.01
C ASP A 589 5.65 -9.59 -26.93
N ASN A 590 4.35 -9.49 -26.63
CA ASN A 590 3.24 -10.12 -27.34
C ASN A 590 3.21 -11.65 -27.21
N THR A 591 3.94 -12.23 -26.25
CA THR A 591 3.86 -13.64 -25.89
C THR A 591 3.15 -13.85 -24.55
N VAL A 592 2.44 -14.98 -24.44
CA VAL A 592 2.19 -15.61 -23.14
C VAL A 592 3.29 -16.67 -22.94
N ARG A 593 3.79 -16.88 -21.73
CA ARG A 593 4.71 -17.99 -21.43
C ARG A 593 4.07 -18.94 -20.41
N VAL A 594 4.26 -20.24 -20.62
CA VAL A 594 3.83 -21.30 -19.69
C VAL A 594 5.05 -21.88 -19.02
N TRP A 595 5.02 -21.96 -17.69
CA TRP A 595 6.11 -22.39 -16.86
C TRP A 595 5.66 -23.52 -15.93
N ASP A 596 6.58 -24.45 -15.66
CA ASP A 596 6.43 -25.48 -14.64
C ASP A 596 6.55 -24.85 -13.24
N ALA A 597 5.55 -25.07 -12.38
CA ALA A 597 5.55 -24.51 -11.02
C ALA A 597 6.50 -25.22 -10.05
N GLN A 598 6.89 -26.46 -10.32
CA GLN A 598 7.72 -27.31 -9.44
C GLN A 598 9.23 -27.19 -9.72
N ASN A 599 9.63 -26.79 -10.94
CA ASN A 599 11.05 -26.63 -11.31
C ASN A 599 11.39 -25.34 -12.06
N GLY A 600 10.40 -24.52 -12.41
CA GLY A 600 10.61 -23.21 -13.03
C GLY A 600 11.09 -23.22 -14.49
N GLN A 601 11.04 -24.35 -15.19
CA GLN A 601 11.37 -24.38 -16.62
C GLN A 601 10.26 -23.72 -17.45
N CYS A 602 10.66 -22.99 -18.50
CA CYS A 602 9.74 -22.54 -19.52
C CYS A 602 9.30 -23.76 -20.34
N LEU A 603 8.05 -24.21 -20.15
CA LEU A 603 7.47 -25.28 -20.94
C LEU A 603 7.18 -24.78 -22.36
N HIS A 604 6.48 -23.65 -22.48
CA HIS A 604 5.99 -23.13 -23.76
C HIS A 604 6.13 -21.61 -23.88
N THR A 605 6.45 -21.15 -25.09
CA THR A 605 6.38 -19.72 -25.48
C THR A 605 5.24 -19.55 -26.48
N LEU A 606 4.11 -19.03 -26.00
CA LEU A 606 2.87 -18.88 -26.74
C LEU A 606 2.93 -17.59 -27.57
N SER A 607 3.57 -17.67 -28.73
CA SER A 607 3.70 -16.57 -29.68
C SER A 607 2.52 -16.50 -30.65
N GLY A 608 2.07 -15.29 -30.98
CA GLY A 608 1.01 -15.08 -31.99
C GLY A 608 0.11 -13.86 -31.76
N HIS A 609 0.05 -13.30 -30.55
CA HIS A 609 -0.50 -11.96 -30.40
C HIS A 609 0.41 -10.94 -31.10
N THR A 610 -0.15 -9.83 -31.57
CA THR A 610 0.60 -8.76 -32.26
C THR A 610 0.56 -7.42 -31.51
N ASN A 611 0.12 -7.44 -30.26
CA ASN A 611 0.16 -6.30 -29.35
C ASN A 611 0.08 -6.78 -27.87
N LEU A 612 0.28 -5.83 -26.95
CA LEU A 612 0.27 -6.01 -25.50
C LEU A 612 -0.90 -6.85 -25.00
N ILE A 613 -0.60 -7.92 -24.26
CA ILE A 613 -1.61 -8.80 -23.66
C ILE A 613 -2.10 -8.16 -22.36
N MET A 614 -3.41 -7.91 -22.27
CA MET A 614 -4.04 -7.17 -21.17
C MET A 614 -4.53 -8.09 -20.04
N SER A 615 -4.84 -9.35 -20.33
CA SER A 615 -5.45 -10.27 -19.36
C SER A 615 -5.26 -11.74 -19.78
N VAL A 616 -5.22 -12.63 -18.79
CA VAL A 616 -4.97 -14.06 -18.94
C VAL A 616 -5.72 -14.85 -17.87
N ALA A 617 -6.32 -15.98 -18.25
CA ALA A 617 -7.03 -16.88 -17.35
C ALA A 617 -6.91 -18.34 -17.80
N TYR A 618 -6.88 -19.27 -16.84
CA TYR A 618 -6.98 -20.71 -17.09
C TYR A 618 -8.44 -21.19 -17.06
N SER A 619 -8.72 -22.32 -17.72
CA SER A 619 -9.96 -23.07 -17.52
C SER A 619 -9.96 -23.76 -16.14
N PRO A 620 -11.12 -24.06 -15.53
CA PRO A 620 -11.19 -24.74 -14.23
C PRO A 620 -10.49 -26.10 -14.22
N GLY A 621 -10.57 -26.82 -15.34
CA GLY A 621 -9.85 -28.09 -15.56
C GLY A 621 -8.36 -27.93 -15.89
N SER A 622 -7.79 -26.72 -15.85
CA SER A 622 -6.39 -26.39 -16.15
C SER A 622 -5.88 -26.65 -17.58
N MET A 623 -6.62 -27.41 -18.41
CA MET A 623 -6.19 -27.83 -19.75
C MET A 623 -6.03 -26.70 -20.79
N GLN A 624 -6.62 -25.52 -20.55
CA GLN A 624 -6.61 -24.41 -21.51
C GLN A 624 -6.28 -23.07 -20.85
N ILE A 625 -5.58 -22.22 -21.59
CA ILE A 625 -5.32 -20.81 -21.24
C ILE A 625 -6.06 -19.93 -22.25
N ALA A 626 -6.73 -18.89 -21.77
CA ALA A 626 -7.28 -17.82 -22.62
C ALA A 626 -6.56 -16.50 -22.33
N SER A 627 -6.18 -15.76 -23.37
CA SER A 627 -5.49 -14.46 -23.26
C SER A 627 -6.14 -13.39 -24.14
N GLY A 628 -6.38 -12.20 -23.60
CA GLY A 628 -6.92 -11.05 -24.33
C GLY A 628 -5.86 -9.96 -24.56
N SER A 629 -5.81 -9.38 -25.76
CA SER A 629 -4.78 -8.41 -26.17
C SER A 629 -5.35 -7.13 -26.79
N ARG A 630 -4.52 -6.07 -26.76
CA ARG A 630 -4.71 -4.85 -27.57
C ARG A 630 -4.76 -5.11 -29.08
N ASP A 631 -4.36 -6.30 -29.56
CA ASP A 631 -4.53 -6.73 -30.94
C ASP A 631 -5.97 -7.10 -31.34
N LYS A 632 -6.92 -6.89 -30.42
CA LYS A 632 -8.37 -7.05 -30.63
C LYS A 632 -8.82 -8.52 -30.74
N THR A 633 -7.96 -9.46 -30.32
CA THR A 633 -8.29 -10.89 -30.25
C THR A 633 -8.23 -11.44 -28.83
N VAL A 634 -9.00 -12.51 -28.58
CA VAL A 634 -8.61 -13.52 -27.59
C VAL A 634 -7.90 -14.67 -28.30
N ARG A 635 -6.92 -15.27 -27.66
CA ARG A 635 -6.38 -16.57 -28.06
C ARG A 635 -6.66 -17.60 -27.00
N VAL A 636 -7.03 -18.81 -27.44
CA VAL A 636 -7.13 -20.00 -26.60
C VAL A 636 -5.95 -20.90 -26.93
N TRP A 637 -5.27 -21.35 -25.91
CA TRP A 637 -4.05 -22.14 -26.01
C TRP A 637 -4.22 -23.44 -25.24
N ASP A 638 -3.63 -24.51 -25.76
CA ASP A 638 -3.44 -25.76 -25.06
C ASP A 638 -2.36 -25.57 -23.97
N ALA A 639 -2.70 -25.87 -22.72
CA ALA A 639 -1.78 -25.65 -21.60
C ALA A 639 -0.65 -26.72 -21.54
N GLN A 640 -0.86 -27.90 -22.14
CA GLN A 640 0.05 -29.03 -22.09
C GLN A 640 1.09 -29.00 -23.22
N ASN A 641 0.70 -28.59 -24.43
CA ASN A 641 1.57 -28.56 -25.62
C ASN A 641 1.82 -27.16 -26.22
N GLY A 642 1.20 -26.11 -25.66
CA GLY A 642 1.47 -24.72 -26.01
C GLY A 642 0.95 -24.27 -27.39
N GLN A 643 0.17 -25.10 -28.09
CA GLN A 643 -0.38 -24.71 -29.39
C GLN A 643 -1.53 -23.71 -29.22
N CYS A 644 -1.61 -22.72 -30.12
CA CYS A 644 -2.79 -21.89 -30.25
C CYS A 644 -3.91 -22.73 -30.85
N LEU A 645 -4.85 -23.18 -30.01
CA LEU A 645 -6.04 -23.89 -30.44
C LEU A 645 -6.92 -22.97 -31.29
N HIS A 646 -7.21 -21.76 -30.79
CA HIS A 646 -8.18 -20.84 -31.40
C HIS A 646 -7.72 -19.39 -31.34
N THR A 647 -7.94 -18.63 -32.42
CA THR A 647 -7.81 -17.16 -32.44
C THR A 647 -9.20 -16.54 -32.57
N LEU A 648 -9.74 -16.12 -31.44
CA LEU A 648 -11.10 -15.62 -31.28
C LEU A 648 -11.17 -14.16 -31.75
N ARG A 649 -11.81 -13.92 -32.90
CA ARG A 649 -11.98 -12.59 -33.52
C ARG A 649 -13.43 -12.13 -33.40
N GLY A 650 -13.65 -10.96 -32.82
CA GLY A 650 -15.01 -10.45 -32.56
C GLY A 650 -15.05 -9.05 -31.96
N HIS A 651 -14.07 -8.74 -31.10
CA HIS A 651 -13.85 -7.37 -30.64
C HIS A 651 -13.31 -6.49 -31.77
N THR A 652 -13.75 -5.24 -31.80
CA THR A 652 -13.29 -4.19 -32.72
C THR A 652 -12.34 -3.22 -32.05
N GLU A 653 -12.14 -3.30 -30.72
CA GLU A 653 -11.05 -2.64 -29.99
C GLU A 653 -10.35 -3.59 -28.98
N TRP A 654 -9.40 -3.06 -28.20
CA TRP A 654 -8.52 -3.86 -27.31
C TRP A 654 -9.33 -4.83 -26.45
N VAL A 655 -8.99 -6.11 -26.46
CA VAL A 655 -9.57 -7.06 -25.51
C VAL A 655 -8.94 -6.84 -24.15
N THR A 656 -9.77 -6.86 -23.13
CA THR A 656 -9.45 -6.27 -21.85
C THR A 656 -9.44 -7.25 -20.70
N SER A 657 -10.40 -8.17 -20.68
CA SER A 657 -10.29 -9.37 -19.86
C SER A 657 -11.03 -10.57 -20.44
N VAL A 658 -10.70 -11.73 -19.87
CA VAL A 658 -11.08 -13.08 -20.32
C VAL A 658 -11.08 -14.05 -19.13
N VAL A 659 -12.05 -14.96 -19.04
CA VAL A 659 -12.15 -16.08 -18.06
C VAL A 659 -13.17 -17.11 -18.55
N TYR A 660 -13.28 -18.21 -17.80
CA TYR A 660 -14.12 -19.36 -18.05
C TYR A 660 -15.30 -19.50 -17.07
N ALA A 661 -16.29 -20.29 -17.47
CA ALA A 661 -17.34 -20.83 -16.59
C ALA A 661 -16.80 -21.80 -15.55
N PRO A 662 -17.50 -22.04 -14.41
CA PRO A 662 -17.24 -23.15 -13.50
C PRO A 662 -17.23 -24.50 -14.21
N SER A 663 -18.05 -24.69 -15.25
CA SER A 663 -18.02 -25.90 -16.10
C SER A 663 -16.80 -25.95 -17.04
N GLY A 664 -16.12 -24.83 -17.26
CA GLY A 664 -15.02 -24.68 -18.22
C GLY A 664 -15.44 -24.64 -19.69
N GLU A 665 -16.71 -24.89 -20.02
CA GLU A 665 -17.20 -25.07 -21.39
C GLU A 665 -17.29 -23.75 -22.17
N ARG A 666 -17.44 -22.62 -21.47
CA ARG A 666 -17.61 -21.30 -22.06
C ARG A 666 -16.53 -20.35 -21.58
N ILE A 667 -15.96 -19.62 -22.53
CA ILE A 667 -15.13 -18.44 -22.29
C ILE A 667 -16.03 -17.23 -22.51
N ALA A 668 -15.88 -16.21 -21.68
CA ALA A 668 -16.29 -14.86 -22.06
C ALA A 668 -15.05 -14.04 -22.41
N SER A 669 -15.15 -13.11 -23.36
CA SER A 669 -14.19 -12.00 -23.51
C SER A 669 -14.89 -10.65 -23.61
N GLY A 670 -14.22 -9.59 -23.15
CA GLY A 670 -14.67 -8.21 -23.31
C GLY A 670 -13.64 -7.38 -24.03
N GLY A 671 -14.05 -6.55 -25.01
CA GLY A 671 -13.18 -5.58 -25.69
C GLY A 671 -13.65 -4.13 -25.60
N MET A 672 -12.73 -3.16 -25.66
CA MET A 672 -13.00 -1.71 -25.46
C MET A 672 -13.96 -1.07 -26.48
N ASP A 673 -14.48 -1.85 -27.41
CA ASP A 673 -15.52 -1.47 -28.35
C ASP A 673 -16.87 -1.31 -27.68
N GLY A 674 -17.14 -2.11 -26.66
CA GLY A 674 -18.46 -2.24 -26.13
C GLY A 674 -19.11 -3.60 -26.37
N THR A 675 -18.39 -4.71 -26.32
CA THR A 675 -19.01 -6.02 -26.50
C THR A 675 -18.48 -7.03 -25.52
N VAL A 676 -19.37 -7.89 -25.03
CA VAL A 676 -19.04 -9.24 -24.62
C VAL A 676 -19.09 -10.08 -25.88
N CYS A 677 -18.06 -10.89 -26.06
CA CYS A 677 -18.18 -12.11 -26.84
C CYS A 677 -18.26 -13.31 -25.88
N LEU A 678 -19.29 -14.13 -26.03
CA LEU A 678 -19.33 -15.47 -25.45
C LEU A 678 -18.82 -16.46 -26.48
N TRP A 679 -17.96 -17.38 -26.05
CA TRP A 679 -17.30 -18.37 -26.89
C TRP A 679 -17.41 -19.75 -26.28
N GLU A 680 -17.52 -20.77 -27.12
CA GLU A 680 -17.35 -22.15 -26.71
C GLU A 680 -15.84 -22.46 -26.60
N ALA A 681 -15.40 -22.84 -25.40
CA ALA A 681 -13.99 -23.05 -25.07
C ALA A 681 -13.34 -24.17 -25.90
N ARG A 682 -14.15 -25.17 -26.29
CA ARG A 682 -13.70 -26.37 -26.99
C ARG A 682 -13.29 -26.12 -28.44
N ASN A 683 -14.07 -25.34 -29.18
CA ASN A 683 -13.94 -25.16 -30.63
C ASN A 683 -13.71 -23.69 -31.06
N GLY A 684 -13.63 -22.75 -30.11
CA GLY A 684 -13.42 -21.34 -30.39
C GLY A 684 -14.58 -20.63 -31.10
N GLN A 685 -15.74 -21.28 -31.24
CA GLN A 685 -16.89 -20.65 -31.88
C GLN A 685 -17.45 -19.53 -31.01
N ARG A 686 -17.70 -18.39 -31.64
CA ARG A 686 -18.34 -17.24 -31.01
C ARG A 686 -19.84 -17.48 -30.92
N LEU A 687 -20.26 -18.09 -29.81
CA LEU A 687 -21.67 -18.37 -29.50
C LEU A 687 -22.52 -17.10 -29.66
N HIS A 688 -22.06 -15.98 -29.09
CA HIS A 688 -22.74 -14.70 -29.21
C HIS A 688 -21.74 -13.54 -29.20
N ILE A 689 -21.86 -12.57 -30.13
CA ILE A 689 -21.61 -11.17 -29.75
C ILE A 689 -22.92 -10.66 -29.17
N LEU A 690 -22.84 -10.01 -28.05
CA LEU A 690 -23.98 -9.42 -27.38
C LEU A 690 -24.36 -8.08 -28.12
N ARG A 691 -25.52 -7.42 -27.90
CA ARG A 691 -26.19 -6.35 -28.74
C ARG A 691 -26.48 -4.84 -28.29
N GLY A 692 -26.30 -4.34 -27.04
CA GLY A 692 -26.46 -2.96 -26.52
C GLY A 692 -25.46 -2.26 -25.51
N HIS A 693 -24.10 -2.32 -25.56
CA HIS A 693 -23.05 -1.49 -24.87
C HIS A 693 -22.53 -0.35 -25.81
N LYS A 694 -22.76 0.96 -25.63
CA LYS A 694 -22.39 1.95 -26.72
C LYS A 694 -20.87 2.15 -26.83
N LYS A 695 -20.16 1.66 -25.79
CA LYS A 695 -19.11 2.36 -24.93
C LYS A 695 -18.25 1.01 -24.49
N ARG A 696 -16.92 1.11 -24.21
CA ARG A 696 -15.83 0.23 -23.64
C ARG A 696 -15.94 -0.51 -22.26
N VAL A 697 -14.95 -1.32 -21.86
CA VAL A 697 -15.16 -2.67 -21.30
C VAL A 697 -14.11 -3.26 -20.33
N ALA A 698 -14.54 -4.03 -19.33
CA ALA A 698 -13.79 -4.43 -18.14
C ALA A 698 -14.43 -5.41 -17.14
N SER A 699 -15.40 -6.26 -17.50
CA SER A 699 -15.68 -7.49 -16.75
C SER A 699 -16.62 -8.56 -17.32
N VAL A 700 -16.29 -9.86 -17.32
CA VAL A 700 -17.24 -10.98 -17.44
C VAL A 700 -16.69 -12.21 -16.68
N ALA A 701 -17.49 -13.12 -16.15
CA ALA A 701 -17.12 -14.46 -15.67
C ALA A 701 -18.45 -15.17 -15.43
N TYR A 702 -18.68 -15.84 -14.27
CA TYR A 702 -19.72 -16.84 -14.07
C TYR A 702 -20.11 -17.05 -12.59
N SER A 703 -21.42 -17.22 -12.33
CA SER A 703 -22.03 -17.32 -10.99
C SER A 703 -21.66 -18.61 -10.27
N PRO A 704 -22.04 -18.77 -8.97
CA PRO A 704 -21.88 -20.04 -8.26
C PRO A 704 -22.54 -21.23 -8.98
N SER A 705 -23.60 -21.03 -9.78
CA SER A 705 -24.18 -22.06 -10.66
C SER A 705 -23.67 -22.02 -12.11
N GLY A 706 -23.10 -20.90 -12.55
CA GLY A 706 -22.67 -20.66 -13.94
C GLY A 706 -23.80 -20.29 -14.92
N GLU A 707 -25.07 -20.42 -14.53
CA GLU A 707 -26.25 -20.17 -15.39
C GLU A 707 -26.58 -18.67 -15.52
N GLN A 708 -26.52 -17.97 -14.38
CA GLN A 708 -26.74 -16.55 -14.26
C GLN A 708 -25.42 -15.80 -14.26
N LEU A 709 -25.44 -14.55 -14.74
CA LEU A 709 -24.23 -13.86 -15.16
C LEU A 709 -24.49 -12.27 -14.99
N ALA A 710 -23.53 -11.36 -14.71
CA ALA A 710 -23.65 -9.86 -14.53
C ALA A 710 -22.26 -9.14 -14.36
N SER A 711 -22.07 -7.88 -14.76
CA SER A 711 -20.76 -7.17 -14.68
C SER A 711 -20.83 -5.61 -14.58
N ALA A 712 -20.39 -4.74 -15.55
CA ALA A 712 -20.66 -3.25 -15.55
C ALA A 712 -20.45 -2.35 -16.86
N SER A 713 -19.85 -1.10 -16.94
CA SER A 713 -19.09 -0.47 -18.13
C SER A 713 -18.86 1.07 -18.61
N TRP A 714 -19.78 2.01 -19.11
CA TRP A 714 -19.89 3.59 -19.12
C TRP A 714 -21.29 4.45 -19.32
N ASP A 715 -22.27 4.49 -18.37
CA ASP A 715 -23.73 4.85 -18.24
C ASP A 715 -24.25 4.66 -16.76
N ARG A 716 -25.54 4.63 -16.33
CA ARG A 716 -26.02 4.14 -14.98
C ARG A 716 -26.69 2.72 -14.78
N THR A 717 -26.20 1.56 -15.30
CA THR A 717 -26.83 0.21 -15.05
C THR A 717 -25.99 -1.08 -15.13
N VAL A 718 -26.16 -2.03 -14.19
CA VAL A 718 -25.83 -3.46 -14.44
C VAL A 718 -27.02 -4.16 -15.10
N ARG A 719 -26.84 -5.41 -15.52
CA ARG A 719 -27.75 -6.30 -16.22
C ARG A 719 -27.55 -7.77 -15.87
N VAL A 720 -28.40 -8.62 -16.41
CA VAL A 720 -28.28 -10.08 -16.38
C VAL A 720 -28.66 -10.49 -17.81
N TRP A 721 -27.81 -11.19 -18.58
CA TRP A 721 -28.17 -12.06 -19.72
C TRP A 721 -28.79 -13.39 -19.23
N ASP A 722 -28.78 -14.40 -20.08
CA ASP A 722 -28.72 -15.81 -19.75
C ASP A 722 -27.33 -16.34 -20.20
N ALA A 723 -26.65 -17.19 -19.43
CA ALA A 723 -25.30 -17.66 -19.80
C ALA A 723 -25.30 -18.65 -20.97
N GLN A 724 -26.41 -19.32 -21.19
CA GLN A 724 -26.63 -20.35 -22.20
C GLN A 724 -27.00 -19.73 -23.56
N ASN A 725 -27.84 -18.67 -23.57
CA ASN A 725 -28.41 -18.04 -24.78
C ASN A 725 -28.06 -16.56 -25.00
N GLY A 726 -27.44 -15.87 -24.03
CA GLY A 726 -26.93 -14.51 -24.19
C GLY A 726 -27.97 -13.37 -24.12
N GLN A 727 -29.27 -13.62 -23.94
CA GLN A 727 -30.31 -12.59 -23.88
C GLN A 727 -30.42 -11.89 -22.52
N CYS A 728 -30.65 -10.57 -22.51
CA CYS A 728 -30.81 -9.74 -21.30
C CYS A 728 -32.03 -10.08 -20.43
N ILE A 729 -31.91 -11.07 -19.52
CA ILE A 729 -32.79 -11.35 -18.38
C ILE A 729 -33.19 -10.10 -17.57
N GLN A 730 -32.32 -9.09 -17.39
CA GLN A 730 -32.69 -7.88 -16.64
C GLN A 730 -31.75 -6.68 -16.87
N THR A 731 -32.23 -5.45 -16.63
CA THR A 731 -31.42 -4.24 -16.43
C THR A 731 -31.68 -3.61 -15.07
N LEU A 732 -30.62 -3.12 -14.46
CA LEU A 732 -30.50 -2.95 -13.02
C LEU A 732 -29.98 -1.52 -12.74
N SER A 733 -30.83 -0.63 -12.20
CA SER A 733 -30.65 0.83 -12.35
C SER A 733 -31.30 1.69 -11.24
N GLY A 734 -30.82 2.95 -11.05
CA GLY A 734 -31.42 3.91 -10.09
C GLY A 734 -30.48 4.65 -9.13
N HIS A 735 -29.25 4.99 -9.57
CA HIS A 735 -28.11 5.19 -8.66
C HIS A 735 -27.00 5.98 -9.48
N ARG A 736 -25.97 6.67 -8.90
CA ARG A 736 -25.35 7.91 -9.51
C ARG A 736 -23.80 8.04 -9.79
N GLY A 737 -22.84 7.53 -8.98
CA GLY A 737 -21.39 7.35 -9.33
C GLY A 737 -21.23 6.26 -10.42
N SER A 738 -20.14 5.51 -10.73
CA SER A 738 -19.67 4.55 -11.85
C SER A 738 -19.31 2.95 -11.76
N VAL A 739 -20.15 1.87 -11.70
CA VAL A 739 -19.88 0.35 -11.45
C VAL A 739 -18.59 -0.35 -12.10
N THR A 740 -17.80 -1.16 -11.32
CA THR A 740 -16.53 -1.96 -11.57
C THR A 740 -16.20 -3.44 -11.05
N CYS A 741 -16.65 -4.10 -9.94
CA CYS A 741 -16.43 -5.55 -9.46
C CYS A 741 -17.54 -6.56 -8.80
N MET A 742 -17.47 -7.88 -8.59
CA MET A 742 -18.71 -8.64 -8.20
C MET A 742 -18.52 -9.92 -7.40
N ALA A 743 -19.42 -10.12 -6.44
CA ALA A 743 -19.27 -10.88 -5.20
C ALA A 743 -20.42 -11.70 -4.49
N TYR A 744 -21.15 -12.65 -5.11
CA TYR A 744 -22.39 -13.21 -4.54
C TYR A 744 -21.98 -13.92 -3.27
N SER A 745 -22.53 -13.59 -2.09
CA SER A 745 -22.38 -14.47 -0.95
C SER A 745 -22.63 -15.90 -1.37
N PRO A 746 -21.89 -16.87 -0.82
CA PRO A 746 -21.76 -18.20 -1.43
C PRO A 746 -23.09 -18.94 -1.70
N SER A 747 -24.22 -18.48 -1.12
CA SER A 747 -25.58 -18.95 -1.43
C SER A 747 -26.12 -18.61 -2.82
N GLY A 748 -25.60 -17.60 -3.52
CA GLY A 748 -26.12 -17.20 -4.84
C GLY A 748 -27.44 -16.38 -4.84
N GLU A 749 -27.97 -16.00 -3.68
CA GLU A 749 -29.32 -15.41 -3.52
C GLU A 749 -29.43 -13.88 -3.71
N GLN A 750 -28.32 -13.14 -3.77
CA GLN A 750 -28.36 -11.66 -3.87
C GLN A 750 -27.39 -11.09 -4.93
N LEU A 751 -27.60 -9.84 -5.33
CA LEU A 751 -26.63 -8.90 -5.94
C LEU A 751 -26.46 -7.70 -4.96
N ALA A 752 -25.40 -6.89 -4.99
CA ALA A 752 -25.09 -5.81 -3.99
C ALA A 752 -23.73 -5.23 -4.34
N SER A 753 -23.32 -3.92 -4.44
CA SER A 753 -22.04 -3.56 -5.17
C SER A 753 -21.47 -2.11 -5.09
N ALA A 754 -20.42 -1.72 -5.89
CA ALA A 754 -19.41 -0.67 -5.52
C ALA A 754 -18.45 0.49 -6.38
N SER A 755 -18.35 1.97 -6.55
CA SER A 755 -19.00 3.51 -6.41
C SER A 755 -18.51 4.81 -5.71
N ALA A 756 -18.92 6.00 -6.24
CA ALA A 756 -18.70 7.43 -6.01
C ALA A 756 -19.91 8.43 -5.88
N ASP A 757 -20.93 8.17 -5.05
CA ASP A 757 -22.00 9.11 -4.62
C ASP A 757 -22.62 8.82 -3.20
N ASN A 758 -21.94 8.02 -2.37
CA ASN A 758 -22.13 7.83 -0.92
C ASN A 758 -23.22 6.85 -0.34
N THR A 759 -23.83 5.88 -1.08
CA THR A 759 -24.62 4.76 -0.44
C THR A 759 -24.55 3.32 -1.03
N VAL A 760 -24.49 2.25 -0.21
CA VAL A 760 -24.62 0.83 -0.65
C VAL A 760 -25.87 0.56 -1.47
N ARG A 761 -25.86 -0.51 -2.28
CA ARG A 761 -27.06 -1.37 -2.39
C ARG A 761 -26.79 -2.86 -2.16
N VAL A 762 -27.85 -3.58 -1.78
CA VAL A 762 -28.02 -5.04 -1.68
C VAL A 762 -29.36 -5.44 -2.32
N TRP A 763 -29.51 -6.65 -2.87
CA TRP A 763 -30.58 -7.05 -3.79
C TRP A 763 -30.88 -8.52 -3.79
N ASP A 764 -32.07 -8.91 -4.21
CA ASP A 764 -32.37 -10.28 -4.56
C ASP A 764 -31.93 -10.64 -6.00
N THR A 765 -31.48 -11.87 -6.27
CA THR A 765 -31.23 -12.40 -7.64
C THR A 765 -32.36 -13.22 -8.21
N GLN A 766 -33.29 -13.66 -7.37
CA GLN A 766 -34.54 -14.32 -7.74
C GLN A 766 -35.63 -13.26 -7.93
N ASN A 767 -35.82 -12.39 -6.92
CA ASN A 767 -36.81 -11.32 -6.88
C ASN A 767 -36.34 -9.99 -7.49
N LYS A 768 -35.08 -9.91 -7.92
CA LYS A 768 -34.59 -8.89 -8.87
C LYS A 768 -34.75 -7.43 -8.39
N GLN A 769 -34.72 -7.23 -7.07
CA GLN A 769 -35.09 -5.98 -6.38
C GLN A 769 -34.15 -5.60 -5.24
N CYS A 770 -34.06 -4.30 -4.97
CA CYS A 770 -33.15 -3.67 -4.02
C CYS A 770 -33.62 -3.93 -2.58
N LEU A 771 -32.94 -4.85 -1.90
CA LEU A 771 -33.15 -5.18 -0.48
C LEU A 771 -32.73 -4.03 0.44
N HIS A 772 -31.51 -3.50 0.31
CA HIS A 772 -30.98 -2.51 1.26
C HIS A 772 -30.19 -1.39 0.62
N THR A 773 -30.20 -0.20 1.26
CA THR A 773 -29.43 0.98 0.86
C THR A 773 -28.59 1.48 2.03
N LEU A 774 -27.48 0.80 2.31
CA LEU A 774 -26.61 1.13 3.45
C LEU A 774 -25.81 2.43 3.16
N SER A 775 -26.39 3.57 3.47
CA SER A 775 -25.68 4.85 3.51
C SER A 775 -25.09 5.06 4.90
N GLY A 776 -23.83 5.45 5.01
CA GLY A 776 -23.28 5.80 6.32
C GLY A 776 -22.15 6.80 6.32
N HIS A 777 -21.49 7.02 5.18
CA HIS A 777 -20.19 7.67 5.17
C HIS A 777 -20.20 8.86 4.25
N THR A 778 -19.23 9.72 4.49
CA THR A 778 -19.26 11.15 4.17
C THR A 778 -19.22 11.47 2.66
N LYS A 779 -19.17 10.42 1.86
CA LYS A 779 -18.17 10.33 0.81
C LYS A 779 -18.49 9.07 -0.07
N SER A 780 -17.79 8.90 -1.19
CA SER A 780 -17.97 8.17 -2.44
C SER A 780 -16.95 7.00 -2.84
N VAL A 781 -16.61 6.11 -1.89
CA VAL A 781 -15.97 4.74 -1.69
C VAL A 781 -14.71 4.04 -2.30
N THR A 782 -14.47 2.68 -2.11
CA THR A 782 -13.55 1.64 -2.74
C THR A 782 -13.88 0.12 -3.02
N CYS A 783 -13.89 -0.88 -2.10
CA CYS A 783 -13.96 -2.36 -2.47
C CYS A 783 -14.73 -3.42 -1.52
N VAL A 784 -15.24 -4.64 -1.94
CA VAL A 784 -16.46 -5.38 -1.33
C VAL A 784 -16.86 -6.87 -1.64
N ALA A 785 -17.60 -7.56 -0.74
CA ALA A 785 -18.20 -8.93 -0.83
C ALA A 785 -18.92 -9.44 0.47
N TYR A 786 -18.91 -10.76 0.79
CA TYR A 786 -19.80 -11.44 1.75
C TYR A 786 -19.25 -12.68 2.50
N SER A 787 -19.72 -12.89 3.73
CA SER A 787 -19.31 -14.02 4.57
C SER A 787 -19.45 -15.41 3.95
N PRO A 788 -18.59 -16.38 4.36
CA PRO A 788 -18.80 -17.78 4.00
C PRO A 788 -20.16 -18.28 4.51
N ASN A 789 -20.66 -17.73 5.63
CA ASN A 789 -22.02 -17.96 6.15
C ASN A 789 -23.09 -16.99 5.60
N SER A 790 -22.78 -16.13 4.63
CA SER A 790 -23.64 -15.10 4.00
C SER A 790 -24.23 -13.97 4.88
N GLU A 791 -24.40 -14.16 6.20
CA GLU A 791 -24.91 -13.18 7.18
C GLU A 791 -24.21 -11.80 7.20
N GLN A 792 -22.97 -11.74 6.71
CA GLN A 792 -21.98 -10.72 7.01
C GLN A 792 -21.04 -10.49 5.80
N LEU A 793 -21.58 -10.17 4.62
CA LEU A 793 -21.26 -8.89 3.90
C LEU A 793 -20.32 -7.98 4.73
N ALA A 794 -19.04 -7.57 4.39
CA ALA A 794 -17.84 -6.80 5.11
C ALA A 794 -17.27 -5.21 5.34
N SER A 795 -16.90 -3.99 4.67
CA SER A 795 -16.69 -3.07 3.37
C SER A 795 -15.61 -1.86 3.49
N ALA A 796 -15.45 -0.82 2.60
CA ALA A 796 -14.50 0.40 2.67
C ALA A 796 -15.11 1.90 2.60
N SER A 797 -14.68 3.22 2.82
CA SER A 797 -13.87 4.13 3.81
C SER A 797 -12.73 5.32 3.64
N ASP A 798 -12.86 6.65 3.33
CA ASP A 798 -11.97 7.90 3.68
C ASP A 798 -12.72 9.04 4.40
N ASP A 799 -13.84 8.73 5.01
CA ASP A 799 -13.80 9.08 6.44
C ASP A 799 -12.86 8.14 7.22
N HIS A 800 -12.20 7.21 6.52
CA HIS A 800 -11.24 6.24 7.02
C HIS A 800 -11.96 5.27 7.98
N THR A 801 -13.31 5.16 7.86
CA THR A 801 -14.27 4.42 8.74
C THR A 801 -14.89 3.12 8.21
N VAL A 802 -15.18 2.09 9.06
CA VAL A 802 -15.96 0.79 9.01
C VAL A 802 -17.31 1.10 9.63
N ARG A 803 -18.30 0.27 9.32
CA ARG A 803 -19.62 0.24 9.95
C ARG A 803 -20.20 -1.17 10.12
N VAL A 804 -19.40 -2.22 10.42
CA VAL A 804 -19.73 -3.68 10.31
C VAL A 804 -21.24 -3.96 10.19
N TRP A 805 -21.76 -4.17 8.98
CA TRP A 805 -23.19 -4.31 8.70
C TRP A 805 -23.62 -5.76 8.59
N ASP A 806 -24.79 -6.00 9.13
CA ASP A 806 -25.56 -7.22 8.99
C ASP A 806 -26.23 -7.30 7.60
N ALA A 807 -26.09 -8.44 6.90
CA ALA A 807 -26.51 -8.62 5.51
C ALA A 807 -28.03 -8.70 5.28
N ALA A 808 -28.80 -8.99 6.33
CA ALA A 808 -30.24 -9.23 6.26
C ALA A 808 -31.09 -8.06 6.76
N SER A 809 -30.52 -7.23 7.65
CA SER A 809 -31.16 -6.02 8.19
C SER A 809 -30.59 -4.73 7.63
N GLY A 810 -29.38 -4.77 7.06
CA GLY A 810 -28.70 -3.59 6.57
C GLY A 810 -28.36 -2.57 7.68
N GLN A 811 -28.08 -3.04 8.90
CA GLN A 811 -27.70 -2.19 10.03
C GLN A 811 -26.20 -2.19 10.28
N CYS A 812 -25.61 -1.01 10.42
CA CYS A 812 -24.26 -0.81 10.92
C CYS A 812 -24.14 -1.25 12.39
N LYS A 813 -23.15 -2.09 12.72
CA LYS A 813 -22.89 -2.62 14.07
C LYS A 813 -21.60 -2.09 14.73
N ALA A 814 -20.52 -1.79 13.98
CA ALA A 814 -19.25 -1.36 14.60
C ALA A 814 -18.40 -0.37 13.76
N VAL A 815 -17.77 0.62 14.43
CA VAL A 815 -16.96 1.70 13.83
C VAL A 815 -15.55 1.78 14.45
N ILE A 816 -14.52 1.22 13.80
CA ILE A 816 -13.18 0.81 14.30
C ILE A 816 -12.08 1.80 13.85
N ARG A 817 -11.93 2.98 14.46
CA ARG A 817 -11.23 4.16 13.87
C ARG A 817 -9.69 4.09 13.72
N ASP A 818 -9.11 5.27 13.47
CA ASP A 818 -7.68 5.58 13.66
C ASP A 818 -6.75 5.22 12.48
N PHE A 819 -7.22 5.42 11.25
CA PHE A 819 -6.46 5.15 10.02
C PHE A 819 -6.07 6.42 9.30
N GLY A 820 -4.80 6.49 8.91
CA GLY A 820 -4.21 7.71 8.35
C GLY A 820 -4.53 7.92 6.87
N ASP A 821 -4.87 6.85 6.15
CA ASP A 821 -5.01 6.87 4.70
C ASP A 821 -6.22 6.01 4.22
N CYS A 822 -6.61 6.17 2.95
CA CYS A 822 -7.81 5.68 2.30
C CYS A 822 -7.85 4.19 2.03
N ILE A 823 -8.91 3.57 2.48
CA ILE A 823 -9.41 2.22 2.32
C ILE A 823 -9.63 1.76 0.88
N THR A 824 -9.10 0.65 0.35
CA THR A 824 -9.04 0.31 -1.10
C THR A 824 -9.43 -1.11 -1.61
N SER A 825 -9.41 -2.23 -0.86
CA SER A 825 -9.56 -3.66 -1.31
C SER A 825 -9.11 -4.70 -0.28
N ILE A 826 -9.89 -5.68 0.13
CA ILE A 826 -10.34 -5.86 1.48
C ILE A 826 -10.39 -7.32 2.14
N ALA A 827 -9.63 -8.04 3.09
CA ALA A 827 -9.52 -9.56 3.56
C ALA A 827 -10.10 -10.41 4.90
N TRP A 828 -11.29 -11.11 5.09
CA TRP A 828 -11.79 -11.93 6.33
C TRP A 828 -11.31 -13.40 6.13
N GLN A 829 -11.27 -14.21 7.21
CA GLN A 829 -10.81 -15.62 7.22
C GLN A 829 -11.90 -16.66 6.76
N PRO A 830 -11.57 -17.73 6.00
CA PRO A 830 -12.57 -18.71 5.53
C PRO A 830 -13.15 -19.70 6.56
N SER A 831 -12.62 -19.75 7.78
CA SER A 831 -12.95 -20.78 8.79
C SER A 831 -14.22 -20.49 9.59
N SER A 832 -14.89 -21.54 10.06
CA SER A 832 -16.06 -21.46 10.96
C SER A 832 -15.77 -21.03 12.41
N GLU A 833 -14.51 -21.00 12.83
CA GLU A 833 -14.09 -20.84 14.23
C GLU A 833 -13.94 -19.37 14.69
N GLY A 834 -14.15 -18.37 13.82
CA GLY A 834 -14.10 -16.97 14.25
C GLY A 834 -14.36 -15.92 13.18
N ASN A 835 -15.04 -14.84 13.58
CA ASN A 835 -15.28 -13.64 12.76
C ASN A 835 -14.03 -12.75 12.69
N TYR A 836 -12.95 -13.30 12.12
CA TYR A 836 -11.67 -12.60 12.01
C TYR A 836 -11.64 -11.58 10.88
N LEU A 837 -11.02 -10.45 11.22
CA LEU A 837 -11.22 -9.19 10.55
C LEU A 837 -9.91 -8.38 10.42
N VAL A 838 -9.73 -7.77 9.26
CA VAL A 838 -8.43 -7.62 8.63
C VAL A 838 -8.42 -6.49 7.62
N THR A 839 -7.24 -5.92 7.31
CA THR A 839 -6.98 -4.92 6.26
C THR A 839 -5.47 -4.84 5.91
N GLY A 840 -5.03 -3.68 5.40
CA GLY A 840 -3.81 -3.07 4.87
C GLY A 840 -4.14 -1.63 4.35
N CYS A 841 -3.81 -0.52 5.01
CA CYS A 841 -3.82 0.86 4.52
C CYS A 841 -2.53 1.31 3.78
N ALA A 842 -2.27 2.62 3.63
CA ALA A 842 -0.92 3.21 3.50
C ALA A 842 -0.54 4.15 4.64
N ASP A 843 -1.23 4.15 5.78
CA ASP A 843 -0.63 4.70 7.02
C ASP A 843 0.57 3.89 7.57
N HIS A 844 1.25 3.17 6.68
CA HIS A 844 2.34 2.22 6.80
C HIS A 844 2.25 1.04 7.85
N SER A 845 1.34 1.03 8.84
CA SER A 845 1.01 -0.02 9.88
C SER A 845 0.92 -1.57 9.62
N VAL A 846 -0.29 -2.17 9.47
CA VAL A 846 -0.82 -3.59 9.61
C VAL A 846 -1.36 -3.91 11.04
N ARG A 847 -2.62 -4.38 11.26
CA ARG A 847 -3.43 -4.35 12.54
C ARG A 847 -4.73 -5.27 12.65
N ILE A 848 -4.80 -6.46 13.28
CA ILE A 848 -5.98 -7.41 13.27
C ILE A 848 -7.13 -7.07 14.19
N TRP A 849 -8.32 -7.55 13.83
CA TRP A 849 -9.53 -7.42 14.61
C TRP A 849 -10.24 -8.75 14.72
N GLN A 850 -10.63 -9.07 15.94
CA GLN A 850 -11.66 -10.06 16.20
C GLN A 850 -12.96 -9.27 16.33
N VAL A 851 -13.95 -9.50 15.44
CA VAL A 851 -15.28 -8.92 15.67
C VAL A 851 -16.09 -9.87 16.51
N GLN A 852 -16.39 -9.40 17.72
CA GLN A 852 -17.31 -10.07 18.62
C GLN A 852 -18.66 -9.34 18.52
N MET A 853 -19.64 -10.02 17.90
CA MET A 853 -21.00 -9.53 17.68
C MET A 853 -21.79 -9.51 19.00
N GLY A 854 -21.45 -8.59 19.89
CA GLY A 854 -22.18 -8.31 21.12
C GLY A 854 -23.03 -7.04 21.05
N ALA A 855 -23.53 -6.61 22.21
CA ALA A 855 -24.17 -5.31 22.41
C ALA A 855 -23.44 -4.55 23.54
N PRO A 856 -22.53 -3.59 23.23
CA PRO A 856 -22.10 -3.17 21.89
C PRO A 856 -21.23 -4.23 21.17
N ALA A 857 -21.15 -4.15 19.85
CA ALA A 857 -20.26 -5.01 19.07
C ALA A 857 -18.80 -4.61 19.36
N GLN A 858 -18.03 -5.52 19.94
CA GLN A 858 -16.64 -5.25 20.27
C GLN A 858 -15.73 -5.58 19.09
N VAL A 859 -14.73 -4.72 18.92
CA VAL A 859 -13.72 -4.90 17.90
C VAL A 859 -12.36 -4.58 18.52
N ASN A 860 -11.57 -5.62 18.71
CA ASN A 860 -10.33 -5.58 19.48
C ASN A 860 -9.11 -5.70 18.56
N LEU A 861 -8.13 -4.81 18.69
CA LEU A 861 -6.87 -4.86 17.93
C LEU A 861 -5.99 -6.00 18.44
N CYS A 862 -6.08 -7.20 17.84
CA CYS A 862 -5.40 -8.39 18.39
C CYS A 862 -3.93 -8.53 17.97
N TRP A 863 -3.47 -7.78 16.96
CA TRP A 863 -2.09 -7.78 16.49
C TRP A 863 -1.81 -6.54 15.63
N SER A 864 -0.61 -5.96 15.63
CA SER A 864 -0.19 -4.90 14.69
C SER A 864 1.28 -5.04 14.22
N SER A 865 1.65 -4.28 13.20
CA SER A 865 2.98 -4.15 12.59
C SER A 865 3.44 -2.70 12.60
N THR A 866 4.68 -2.51 12.14
CA THR A 866 5.42 -1.27 12.07
C THR A 866 4.61 -0.15 11.40
N HIS A 867 3.98 0.65 12.25
CA HIS A 867 3.53 2.00 11.94
C HIS A 867 4.74 2.83 11.48
N ALA A 868 4.56 3.73 10.50
CA ALA A 868 5.61 4.70 10.15
C ALA A 868 5.47 6.02 10.92
N GLU A 869 4.30 6.27 11.50
CA GLU A 869 3.95 7.51 12.22
C GLU A 869 3.49 7.21 13.64
N LEU A 870 3.63 8.21 14.51
CA LEU A 870 3.19 8.21 15.90
C LEU A 870 1.66 8.28 15.98
N ASN A 871 1.02 7.21 16.47
CA ASN A 871 -0.42 7.23 16.74
C ASN A 871 -0.70 7.54 18.22
N VAL A 872 -1.39 8.65 18.47
CA VAL A 872 -1.69 9.17 19.83
C VAL A 872 -3.22 9.29 20.05
N SER A 873 -4.03 8.61 19.24
CA SER A 873 -5.50 8.71 19.29
C SER A 873 -6.06 8.32 20.68
N GLN A 874 -6.83 9.23 21.30
CA GLN A 874 -7.42 9.04 22.63
C GLN A 874 -6.41 8.80 23.79
N THR A 875 -5.12 9.05 23.58
CA THR A 875 -4.09 8.92 24.64
C THR A 875 -4.35 9.94 25.74
N ILE A 876 -4.30 9.52 27.01
CA ILE A 876 -4.47 10.42 28.17
C ILE A 876 -3.09 10.96 28.58
N VAL A 877 -2.91 12.28 28.45
CA VAL A 877 -1.64 12.98 28.70
C VAL A 877 -1.88 14.09 29.72
N GLN A 878 -1.89 13.74 31.01
CA GLN A 878 -2.20 14.66 32.11
C GLN A 878 -1.03 14.75 33.10
N ASN A 879 -0.70 15.97 33.57
CA ASN A 879 0.33 16.22 34.60
C ASN A 879 1.71 15.61 34.28
N VAL A 880 2.09 15.54 33.00
CA VAL A 880 3.38 14.99 32.53
C VAL A 880 4.53 15.96 32.81
N GLN A 881 5.67 15.43 33.28
CA GLN A 881 6.83 16.24 33.66
C GLN A 881 7.80 16.47 32.49
N ASP A 882 8.29 17.71 32.37
CA ASP A 882 9.35 18.19 31.44
C ASP A 882 9.14 17.96 29.93
N LEU A 883 7.89 17.87 29.47
CA LEU A 883 7.58 17.70 28.04
C LEU A 883 7.76 19.01 27.26
N SER A 884 8.59 18.99 26.21
CA SER A 884 8.89 20.18 25.40
C SER A 884 7.68 20.77 24.68
N LEU A 885 7.65 22.09 24.46
CA LEU A 885 6.55 22.79 23.77
C LEU A 885 6.31 22.25 22.34
N LEU A 886 7.36 21.80 21.66
CA LEU A 886 7.27 21.15 20.35
C LEU A 886 6.48 19.83 20.45
N ASN A 887 6.87 18.96 21.40
CA ASN A 887 6.19 17.69 21.64
C ASN A 887 4.75 17.91 22.12
N GLN A 888 4.48 18.93 22.96
CA GLN A 888 3.12 19.28 23.39
C GLN A 888 2.21 19.64 22.20
N ARG A 889 2.73 20.42 21.23
CA ARG A 889 2.01 20.73 19.97
C ARG A 889 1.77 19.46 19.15
N LEU A 890 2.79 18.62 18.98
CA LEU A 890 2.70 17.36 18.23
C LEU A 890 1.65 16.40 18.83
N LEU A 891 1.70 16.10 20.13
CA LEU A 891 0.73 15.19 20.77
C LEU A 891 -0.70 15.72 20.68
N LYS A 892 -0.89 17.04 20.80
CA LYS A 892 -2.20 17.69 20.64
C LYS A 892 -2.70 17.62 19.18
N GLN A 893 -1.82 17.77 18.18
CA GLN A 893 -2.15 17.55 16.76
C GLN A 893 -2.47 16.08 16.47
N ARG A 894 -1.79 15.13 17.13
CA ARG A 894 -2.01 13.67 16.98
C ARG A 894 -3.18 13.10 17.80
N GLY A 895 -3.99 13.95 18.44
CA GLY A 895 -5.26 13.54 19.07
C GLY A 895 -5.20 13.11 20.53
N ALA A 896 -4.18 13.53 21.28
CA ALA A 896 -4.09 13.30 22.72
C ALA A 896 -5.09 14.14 23.53
N PHE A 897 -5.65 13.56 24.60
CA PHE A 897 -6.37 14.28 25.65
C PHE A 897 -5.37 14.93 26.63
N CYS A 898 -4.84 16.07 26.22
CA CYS A 898 -3.85 16.84 26.98
C CYS A 898 -4.47 17.64 28.12
N GLY A 899 -4.13 17.28 29.36
CA GLY A 899 -4.28 18.11 30.56
C GLY A 899 -2.92 18.64 31.00
N PHE A 900 -2.47 19.71 30.35
CA PHE A 900 -1.29 20.47 30.77
C PHE A 900 -1.68 21.51 31.82
N ALA A 901 -0.82 21.71 32.82
CA ALA A 901 -0.95 22.70 33.89
C ALA A 901 0.13 23.77 33.74
#